data_AF-A0A499VCF6-F1
#
_entry.id   AF-A0A499VCF6-F1
#
_cell.length_a   1.000
_cell.length_b   1.000
_cell.length_c   1.000
_cell.angle_alpha   90.00
_cell.angle_beta   90.00
_cell.angle_gamma   90.00
#
_symmetry.space_group_name_H-M   'P 1'
#
loop_
_entity.id
_entity.type
_entity.pdbx_description
1 polymer ?
#
loop_
_entity_poly.entity_id
_entity_poly.type
_entity_poly.pdbx_seq_one_letter_code
_entity_poly.pdbx_strand_id
1 'polypeptide(L)'
;MVAAAAAVLTAPPGAASAEGRHQGRTYHVATWGADRDSGSSLHPFRTIGRCTEQVRPGDTCLIHRGRYQERVAPPSGTKDAPITLAAYGDGAVTVDGTRTVTGWRDAGGGLVAADVDLPLDTSENALFLDGERAMEGRWPNSGSDPLNPSWAVAERSSTDQHIDDPDLPDGDFTGATVHLWAGSNPWSQQTGTVTATEPGALDFTGGNYRCTPLCMGDQTYRNYYLVGAKATLDQPGEWYYDKDAGRLYLVPPKGGIAGHTVTAKHESWGVDLSHSSHVTVRGLDLWGTSLRTGADSTGVLVEGLRARYISEFSTLPMPRDDELAIPPGEGHIVASRVLNSGVQILGHDNTLRNSDIGYSAGTGVLLRGSGNTVTGSYIHDVGWMGSYTPGIEINGSGQTVTHNTIRRTGRASIDTAWQLNGVPFHGNRIAYNDLSEAMRTSRDGSPFYVCCNLDAKGTSVDHNTVHDADGQVGYYIDNSSSQFLLHHNVAYNTGARGTFYNGHSGVSLGNRDHHSSYGLGVTTAVRLSGATDATGTYVSNDVALGPMEISGPGDPAPVVRNNLLPPTDPRYTDARNGELWPRAGSPAIDAGETVDGVTGEVRGDGPDQGAYEYGAPIWSSGCRLAGCETRVRNDGWKATASGAAMPRPPSTGSRPPSGREAPPVPRSVADRRSGHREDLRPDGDRRGDGCHRAPLWLHRLGQPRR
;
A
#
# COMPACT_ATOMS: atom_id res chain seq x y z
N MET A 1 36.59 55.86 54.99
CA MET A 1 36.07 57.10 54.37
C MET A 1 37.04 57.54 53.29
N VAL A 2 36.48 58.18 52.25
CA VAL A 2 37.10 58.71 51.03
C VAL A 2 37.30 57.68 49.91
N ALA A 3 36.31 57.62 49.01
CA ALA A 3 36.45 57.08 47.67
C ALA A 3 36.43 58.25 46.68
N ALA A 4 37.42 58.29 45.79
CA ALA A 4 37.57 59.29 44.75
C ALA A 4 37.06 58.77 43.41
N ALA A 5 36.39 59.65 42.68
CA ALA A 5 35.82 59.43 41.35
C ALA A 5 36.88 59.45 40.25
N ALA A 6 36.67 58.66 39.20
CA ALA A 6 37.33 58.80 37.91
C ALA A 6 36.28 58.72 36.80
N ALA A 7 36.26 59.75 35.95
CA ALA A 7 35.48 59.81 34.72
C ALA A 7 36.18 59.03 33.61
N VAL A 8 35.42 58.32 32.76
CA VAL A 8 35.91 57.71 31.52
C VAL A 8 35.01 58.13 30.37
N LEU A 9 35.64 58.58 29.28
CA LEU A 9 35.05 59.04 28.04
C LEU A 9 34.26 57.93 27.32
N THR A 10 33.12 58.30 26.74
CA THR A 10 32.33 57.44 25.85
C THR A 10 32.91 57.44 24.43
N ALA A 11 33.18 56.25 23.89
CA ALA A 11 33.48 56.03 22.48
C ALA A 11 32.18 55.89 21.67
N PRO A 12 32.14 56.24 20.37
CA PRO A 12 30.95 56.11 19.55
C PRO A 12 30.63 54.63 19.26
N PRO A 13 29.35 54.28 19.02
CA PRO A 13 28.95 52.91 18.73
C PRO A 13 29.57 52.46 17.41
N GLY A 14 30.28 51.33 17.46
CA GLY A 14 30.83 50.66 16.28
C GLY A 14 29.70 50.25 15.33
N ALA A 15 29.91 50.50 14.04
CA ALA A 15 29.08 49.95 12.98
C ALA A 15 29.07 48.42 13.11
N ALA A 16 27.90 47.85 13.40
CA ALA A 16 27.67 46.42 13.27
C ALA A 16 27.85 46.07 11.78
N SER A 17 28.88 45.27 11.47
CA SER A 17 28.98 44.62 10.17
C SER A 17 27.70 43.83 9.93
N ALA A 18 26.99 44.15 8.86
CA ALA A 18 25.98 43.27 8.30
C ALA A 18 26.67 41.94 7.96
N GLU A 19 26.33 40.88 8.68
CA GLU A 19 26.72 39.52 8.31
C GLU A 19 26.18 39.26 6.89
N GLY A 20 27.10 39.15 5.93
CA GLY A 20 26.76 38.82 4.56
C GLY A 20 26.10 37.44 4.54
N ARG A 21 24.84 37.37 4.10
CA ARG A 21 24.23 36.10 3.70
C ARG A 21 25.15 35.45 2.67
N HIS A 22 25.75 34.33 3.04
CA HIS A 22 26.57 33.53 2.13
C HIS A 22 25.66 33.11 0.97
N GLN A 23 25.89 33.65 -0.23
CA GLN A 23 25.22 33.16 -1.43
C GLN A 23 25.75 31.75 -1.68
N GLY A 24 24.86 30.75 -1.63
CA GLY A 24 25.20 29.37 -1.91
C GLY A 24 25.84 29.21 -3.29
N ARG A 25 26.85 28.36 -3.40
CA ARG A 25 27.52 28.05 -4.66
C ARG A 25 26.65 27.13 -5.50
N THR A 26 26.78 27.25 -6.81
CA THR A 26 26.14 26.34 -7.77
C THR A 26 27.21 25.51 -8.46
N TYR A 27 27.04 24.19 -8.40
CA TYR A 27 27.84 23.21 -9.10
C TYR A 27 27.01 22.57 -10.20
N HIS A 28 27.64 22.27 -11.33
CA HIS A 28 27.04 21.58 -12.46
C HIS A 28 27.54 20.14 -12.53
N VAL A 29 26.62 19.23 -12.83
CA VAL A 29 26.89 17.80 -13.07
C VAL A 29 26.39 17.45 -14.46
N ALA A 30 27.22 16.81 -15.28
CA ALA A 30 26.82 16.34 -16.60
C ALA A 30 27.60 15.10 -17.02
N THR A 31 26.97 14.19 -17.76
CA THR A 31 27.61 12.94 -18.24
C THR A 31 28.83 13.16 -19.14
N TRP A 32 28.98 14.36 -19.72
CA TRP A 32 30.12 14.78 -20.53
C TRP A 32 31.24 15.48 -19.74
N GLY A 33 31.06 15.69 -18.44
CA GLY A 33 32.05 16.30 -17.54
C GLY A 33 33.12 15.33 -17.02
N ALA A 34 33.89 15.78 -16.02
CA ALA A 34 34.87 14.97 -15.31
C ALA A 34 34.91 15.30 -13.80
N ASP A 35 35.07 14.32 -12.92
CA ASP A 35 35.04 14.55 -11.47
C ASP A 35 36.26 15.28 -10.90
N ARG A 36 37.30 15.43 -11.73
CA ARG A 36 38.46 16.28 -11.46
C ARG A 36 38.24 17.76 -11.84
N ASP A 37 37.15 18.07 -12.54
CA ASP A 37 36.85 19.43 -12.98
C ASP A 37 36.37 20.30 -11.81
N SER A 38 36.12 21.58 -12.09
CA SER A 38 35.72 22.57 -11.07
C SER A 38 34.26 22.47 -10.63
N GLY A 39 33.41 21.78 -11.39
CA GLY A 39 31.96 21.80 -11.21
C GLY A 39 31.31 23.10 -11.73
N SER A 40 31.99 23.89 -12.55
CA SER A 40 31.38 25.04 -13.23
C SER A 40 30.55 24.59 -14.44
N SER A 41 29.69 25.46 -14.98
CA SER A 41 28.88 25.12 -16.16
C SER A 41 29.70 24.75 -17.40
N LEU A 42 30.92 25.27 -17.54
CA LEU A 42 31.85 24.93 -18.64
C LEU A 42 32.68 23.67 -18.36
N HIS A 43 32.88 23.34 -17.09
CA HIS A 43 33.67 22.21 -16.61
C HIS A 43 32.94 21.51 -15.46
N PRO A 44 31.81 20.84 -15.74
CA PRO A 44 30.97 20.21 -14.73
C PRO A 44 31.61 18.93 -14.20
N PHE A 45 31.18 18.51 -13.01
CA PHE A 45 31.46 17.16 -12.53
C PHE A 45 30.77 16.13 -13.42
N ARG A 46 31.28 14.90 -13.44
CA ARG A 46 30.66 13.79 -14.18
C ARG A 46 29.56 13.11 -13.37
N THR A 47 29.75 13.00 -12.06
CA THR A 47 28.88 12.28 -11.14
C THR A 47 28.15 13.20 -10.17
N ILE A 48 26.95 12.80 -9.77
CA ILE A 48 26.17 13.48 -8.73
C ILE A 48 26.88 13.32 -7.38
N GLY A 49 27.43 12.13 -7.11
CA GLY A 49 28.21 11.82 -5.92
C GLY A 49 29.37 12.79 -5.72
N ARG A 50 30.10 13.12 -6.79
CA ARG A 50 31.17 14.12 -6.71
C ARG A 50 30.64 15.49 -6.28
N CYS A 51 29.49 15.90 -6.79
CA CYS A 51 28.87 17.15 -6.34
C CYS A 51 28.49 17.09 -4.86
N THR A 52 27.91 15.97 -4.40
CA THR A 52 27.51 15.79 -3.00
C THR A 52 28.68 15.87 -2.01
N GLU A 53 29.89 15.49 -2.41
CA GLU A 53 31.10 15.65 -1.59
C GLU A 53 31.52 17.12 -1.40
N GLN A 54 31.20 17.96 -2.38
CA GLN A 54 31.66 19.36 -2.43
C GLN A 54 30.68 20.33 -1.77
N VAL A 55 29.37 20.09 -1.89
CA VAL A 55 28.35 21.00 -1.39
C VAL A 55 28.44 21.22 0.13
N ARG A 56 28.06 22.43 0.53
CA ARG A 56 27.86 22.88 1.92
C ARG A 56 26.45 23.47 2.06
N PRO A 57 25.95 23.68 3.30
CA PRO A 57 24.64 24.31 3.51
C PRO A 57 24.44 25.56 2.65
N GLY A 58 23.35 25.57 1.87
CA GLY A 58 23.00 26.64 0.92
C GLY A 58 23.40 26.37 -0.53
N ASP A 59 24.31 25.41 -0.78
CA ASP A 59 24.79 25.13 -2.13
C ASP A 59 23.77 24.32 -2.97
N THR A 60 23.94 24.37 -4.29
CA THR A 60 23.10 23.68 -5.27
C THR A 60 23.94 22.82 -6.23
N CYS A 61 23.54 21.57 -6.43
CA CYS A 61 23.93 20.72 -7.55
C CYS A 61 22.87 20.81 -8.66
N LEU A 62 23.19 21.47 -9.77
CA LEU A 62 22.38 21.46 -10.99
C LEU A 62 22.83 20.34 -11.91
N ILE A 63 21.93 19.40 -12.17
CA ILE A 63 22.24 18.14 -12.86
C ILE A 63 21.65 18.20 -14.26
N HIS A 64 22.50 18.12 -15.27
CA HIS A 64 22.11 18.09 -16.67
C HIS A 64 21.54 16.72 -17.05
N ARG A 65 20.73 16.71 -18.12
CA ARG A 65 20.11 15.48 -18.64
C ARG A 65 21.09 14.32 -18.77
N GLY A 66 20.65 13.13 -18.39
CA GLY A 66 21.49 11.94 -18.43
C GLY A 66 21.02 10.84 -17.50
N ARG A 67 21.66 9.68 -17.64
CA ARG A 67 21.45 8.51 -16.79
C ARG A 67 22.68 8.34 -15.90
N TYR A 68 22.47 8.38 -14.60
CA TYR A 68 23.49 8.38 -13.56
C TYR A 68 23.39 7.09 -12.76
N GLN A 69 24.37 6.23 -12.94
CA GLN A 69 24.42 4.90 -12.37
C GLN A 69 25.19 4.90 -11.04
N GLU A 70 24.64 5.55 -10.02
CA GLU A 70 25.31 5.79 -8.73
C GLU A 70 24.31 5.90 -7.58
N ARG A 71 24.82 5.81 -6.35
CA ARG A 71 24.07 6.13 -5.12
C ARG A 71 24.35 7.58 -4.73
N VAL A 72 23.29 8.36 -4.51
CA VAL A 72 23.34 9.78 -4.18
C VAL A 72 23.03 9.97 -2.70
N ALA A 73 23.98 10.50 -1.94
CA ALA A 73 23.86 10.72 -0.49
C ALA A 73 24.47 12.07 -0.08
N PRO A 74 23.75 13.20 -0.22
CA PRO A 74 24.23 14.52 0.19
C PRO A 74 24.37 14.66 1.72
N PRO A 75 25.26 15.54 2.21
CA PRO A 75 25.25 15.93 3.62
C PRO A 75 24.00 16.76 3.96
N SER A 76 23.81 17.05 5.24
CA SER A 76 22.74 17.95 5.70
C SER A 76 23.01 19.40 5.31
N GLY A 77 21.93 20.11 4.94
CA GLY A 77 21.88 21.56 4.97
C GLY A 77 21.55 22.09 6.37
N THR A 78 21.09 23.33 6.44
CA THR A 78 20.44 23.90 7.63
C THR A 78 19.09 24.48 7.24
N LYS A 79 18.22 24.74 8.23
CA LYS A 79 16.90 25.35 8.00
C LYS A 79 16.96 26.61 7.13
N ASP A 80 17.96 27.47 7.35
CA ASP A 80 18.12 28.74 6.64
C ASP A 80 19.01 28.64 5.39
N ALA A 81 19.69 27.49 5.20
CA ALA A 81 20.56 27.23 4.07
C ALA A 81 20.48 25.74 3.67
N PRO A 82 19.38 25.31 3.03
CA PRO A 82 19.22 23.94 2.58
C PRO A 82 20.18 23.63 1.43
N ILE A 83 20.58 22.37 1.28
CA ILE A 83 21.31 21.89 0.10
C ILE A 83 20.28 21.51 -0.97
N THR A 84 20.52 21.87 -2.23
CA THR A 84 19.60 21.54 -3.33
C THR A 84 20.26 20.63 -4.36
N LEU A 85 19.63 19.49 -4.65
CA LEU A 85 19.90 18.65 -5.82
C LEU A 85 18.75 18.86 -6.80
N ALA A 86 19.01 19.43 -7.97
CA ALA A 86 17.95 19.76 -8.92
C ALA A 86 18.34 19.42 -10.36
N ALA A 87 17.38 18.94 -11.14
CA ALA A 87 17.53 18.88 -12.59
C ALA A 87 17.73 20.30 -13.16
N TYR A 88 18.63 20.41 -14.14
CA TYR A 88 18.98 21.66 -14.79
C TYR A 88 17.86 22.20 -15.70
N GLY A 89 17.01 21.30 -16.22
CA GLY A 89 15.89 21.65 -17.10
C GLY A 89 16.15 21.46 -18.60
N ASP A 90 17.22 20.77 -18.99
CA ASP A 90 17.56 20.45 -20.38
C ASP A 90 17.21 19.01 -20.81
N GLY A 91 16.43 18.30 -20.00
CA GLY A 91 15.92 16.95 -20.23
C GLY A 91 15.82 16.14 -18.92
N ALA A 92 15.48 14.85 -19.05
CA ALA A 92 15.36 13.94 -17.90
C ALA A 92 16.71 13.65 -17.24
N VAL A 93 16.71 13.65 -15.91
CA VAL A 93 17.85 13.29 -15.06
C VAL A 93 17.49 12.04 -14.29
N THR A 94 17.99 10.89 -14.74
CA THR A 94 17.63 9.59 -14.16
C THR A 94 18.75 9.06 -13.28
N VAL A 95 18.46 8.89 -11.99
CA VAL A 95 19.27 8.02 -11.11
C VAL A 95 18.84 6.58 -11.36
N ASP A 96 19.78 5.79 -11.88
CA ASP A 96 19.53 4.44 -12.35
C ASP A 96 20.18 3.40 -11.44
N GLY A 97 19.34 2.65 -10.72
CA GLY A 97 19.78 1.57 -9.84
C GLY A 97 19.99 0.23 -10.54
N THR A 98 20.10 0.20 -11.87
CA THR A 98 20.34 -1.03 -12.64
C THR A 98 21.75 -1.08 -13.24
N ARG A 99 22.17 -2.28 -13.67
CA ARG A 99 23.41 -2.53 -14.41
C ARG A 99 23.15 -3.42 -15.61
N THR A 100 23.82 -3.15 -16.72
CA THR A 100 23.72 -3.97 -17.94
C THR A 100 24.32 -5.36 -17.70
N VAL A 101 23.57 -6.39 -18.04
CA VAL A 101 24.04 -7.78 -18.07
C VAL A 101 24.55 -8.07 -19.48
N THR A 102 25.79 -8.53 -19.58
CA THR A 102 26.47 -8.83 -20.85
C THR A 102 27.04 -10.25 -20.84
N GLY A 103 27.61 -10.69 -21.96
CA GLY A 103 28.26 -12.00 -22.03
C GLY A 103 27.29 -13.18 -22.20
N TRP A 104 26.08 -12.93 -22.70
CA TRP A 104 25.08 -13.95 -23.02
C TRP A 104 25.61 -15.03 -23.97
N ARG A 105 25.41 -16.30 -23.61
CA ARG A 105 25.79 -17.49 -24.37
C ARG A 105 24.62 -18.45 -24.45
N ASP A 106 24.61 -19.28 -25.49
CA ASP A 106 23.67 -20.41 -25.56
C ASP A 106 23.85 -21.32 -24.33
N ALA A 107 22.74 -21.64 -23.68
CA ALA A 107 22.69 -22.50 -22.49
C ALA A 107 21.94 -23.81 -22.77
N GLY A 108 21.56 -24.07 -24.03
CA GLY A 108 20.75 -25.22 -24.43
C GLY A 108 19.28 -25.08 -24.07
N GLY A 109 18.44 -25.95 -24.62
CA GLY A 109 16.98 -25.96 -24.34
C GLY A 109 16.25 -24.70 -24.81
N GLY A 110 16.85 -23.92 -25.73
CA GLY A 110 16.30 -22.63 -26.16
C GLY A 110 16.62 -21.46 -25.22
N LEU A 111 17.41 -21.67 -24.17
CA LEU A 111 17.81 -20.65 -23.20
C LEU A 111 19.14 -20.00 -23.55
N VAL A 112 19.30 -18.75 -23.12
CA VAL A 112 20.61 -18.10 -23.02
C VAL A 112 20.97 -17.88 -21.56
N ALA A 113 22.26 -17.79 -21.25
CA ALA A 113 22.74 -17.50 -19.90
C ALA A 113 23.92 -16.54 -19.88
N ALA A 114 24.05 -15.81 -18.78
CA ALA A 114 25.19 -14.94 -18.48
C ALA A 114 25.67 -15.22 -17.05
N ASP A 115 26.99 -15.32 -16.87
CA ASP A 115 27.61 -15.36 -15.55
C ASP A 115 27.63 -13.94 -14.99
N VAL A 116 26.91 -13.71 -13.89
CA VAL A 116 26.75 -12.39 -13.26
C VAL A 116 26.47 -12.57 -11.79
N ASP A 117 27.11 -11.75 -10.95
CA ASP A 117 26.80 -11.69 -9.52
C ASP A 117 25.81 -10.55 -9.28
N LEU A 118 24.59 -10.89 -8.86
CA LEU A 118 23.56 -9.91 -8.52
C LEU A 118 23.68 -9.54 -7.02
N PRO A 119 23.85 -8.25 -6.69
CA PRO A 119 24.25 -7.84 -5.33
C PRO A 119 23.11 -7.85 -4.31
N LEU A 120 21.85 -7.94 -4.76
CA LEU A 120 20.69 -7.94 -3.90
C LEU A 120 20.35 -9.36 -3.42
N ASP A 121 19.46 -9.45 -2.44
CA ASP A 121 18.85 -10.74 -2.10
C ASP A 121 18.17 -11.33 -3.35
N THR A 122 18.18 -12.67 -3.47
CA THR A 122 17.60 -13.34 -4.65
C THR A 122 16.14 -12.95 -4.84
N SER A 123 15.42 -12.77 -3.74
CA SER A 123 14.02 -12.37 -3.76
C SER A 123 13.79 -10.92 -4.15
N GLU A 124 14.82 -10.07 -4.26
CA GLU A 124 14.72 -8.65 -4.64
C GLU A 124 15.27 -8.36 -6.04
N ASN A 125 15.71 -9.40 -6.75
CA ASN A 125 16.19 -9.27 -8.11
C ASN A 125 15.06 -8.88 -9.06
N ALA A 126 15.40 -8.02 -10.02
CA ALA A 126 14.52 -7.68 -11.13
C ALA A 126 15.34 -7.47 -12.39
N LEU A 127 14.79 -7.91 -13.52
CA LEU A 127 15.36 -7.70 -14.84
C LEU A 127 14.49 -6.78 -15.68
N PHE A 128 15.15 -6.05 -16.57
CA PHE A 128 14.51 -5.25 -17.59
C PHE A 128 15.11 -5.61 -18.94
N LEU A 129 14.25 -5.95 -19.89
CA LEU A 129 14.57 -6.27 -21.27
C LEU A 129 14.08 -5.11 -22.14
N ASP A 130 14.99 -4.45 -22.84
CA ASP A 130 14.72 -3.28 -23.69
C ASP A 130 13.95 -2.15 -22.99
N GLY A 131 14.17 -1.99 -21.69
CA GLY A 131 13.51 -0.97 -20.88
C GLY A 131 12.15 -1.39 -20.31
N GLU A 132 11.70 -2.62 -20.54
CA GLU A 132 10.47 -3.16 -19.95
C GLU A 132 10.78 -4.21 -18.88
N ARG A 133 9.97 -4.28 -17.83
CA ARG A 133 10.12 -5.30 -16.77
C ARG A 133 9.98 -6.71 -17.35
N ALA A 134 11.03 -7.51 -17.20
CA ALA A 134 11.01 -8.92 -17.56
C ALA A 134 10.38 -9.75 -16.44
N MET A 135 9.55 -10.73 -16.81
CA MET A 135 8.90 -11.60 -15.84
C MET A 135 9.89 -12.62 -15.29
N GLU A 136 9.96 -12.76 -13.96
CA GLU A 136 10.59 -13.95 -13.38
C GLU A 136 9.80 -15.18 -13.84
N GLY A 137 10.50 -16.22 -14.28
CA GLY A 137 9.88 -17.43 -14.83
C GLY A 137 8.85 -17.99 -13.86
N ARG A 138 7.64 -18.23 -14.34
CA ARG A 138 6.50 -18.54 -13.46
C ARG A 138 5.60 -19.64 -13.98
N TRP A 139 4.95 -20.34 -13.05
CA TRP A 139 3.84 -21.24 -13.38
C TRP A 139 2.63 -20.97 -12.48
N PRO A 140 1.41 -20.87 -13.03
CA PRO A 140 1.11 -20.80 -14.45
C PRO A 140 1.60 -19.47 -15.04
N ASN A 141 1.75 -19.46 -16.36
CA ASN A 141 2.04 -18.24 -17.12
C ASN A 141 0.99 -17.16 -16.90
N SER A 142 1.42 -15.90 -16.97
CA SER A 142 0.53 -14.76 -16.84
C SER A 142 0.89 -13.62 -17.78
N GLY A 143 -0.03 -12.66 -17.92
CA GLY A 143 0.20 -11.44 -18.67
C GLY A 143 1.23 -10.53 -17.98
N SER A 144 1.52 -9.41 -18.64
CA SER A 144 2.48 -8.42 -18.15
C SER A 144 2.00 -7.56 -16.97
N ASP A 145 0.70 -7.58 -16.64
CA ASP A 145 0.13 -6.80 -15.55
C ASP A 145 0.24 -7.57 -14.21
N PRO A 146 1.14 -7.19 -13.29
CA PRO A 146 1.31 -7.91 -12.02
C PRO A 146 0.10 -7.76 -11.08
N LEU A 147 -0.79 -6.80 -11.34
CA LEU A 147 -2.04 -6.62 -10.59
C LEU A 147 -3.20 -7.44 -11.14
N ASN A 148 -2.96 -8.25 -12.17
CA ASN A 148 -3.90 -9.23 -12.69
C ASN A 148 -3.20 -10.59 -12.95
N PRO A 149 -2.64 -11.22 -11.90
CA PRO A 149 -1.91 -12.46 -12.06
C PRO A 149 -2.85 -13.64 -12.37
N SER A 150 -2.33 -14.60 -13.13
CA SER A 150 -2.93 -15.92 -13.30
C SER A 150 -2.67 -16.75 -12.06
N TRP A 151 -3.66 -17.53 -11.64
CA TRP A 151 -3.56 -18.43 -10.49
C TRP A 151 -3.87 -19.85 -10.91
N ALA A 152 -3.07 -20.81 -10.43
CA ALA A 152 -3.48 -22.20 -10.34
C ALA A 152 -4.39 -22.38 -9.12
N VAL A 153 -5.15 -23.48 -9.09
CA VAL A 153 -6.05 -23.80 -7.98
C VAL A 153 -5.72 -25.20 -7.50
N ALA A 154 -5.12 -25.30 -6.31
CA ALA A 154 -4.75 -26.58 -5.74
C ALA A 154 -5.99 -27.44 -5.42
N GLU A 155 -5.79 -28.75 -5.44
CA GLU A 155 -6.81 -29.74 -5.09
C GLU A 155 -7.20 -29.65 -3.62
N ARG A 156 -8.38 -30.18 -3.28
CA ARG A 156 -8.90 -30.16 -1.90
C ARG A 156 -8.11 -31.03 -0.92
N SER A 157 -7.32 -31.98 -1.41
CA SER A 157 -6.42 -32.79 -0.59
C SER A 157 -5.19 -32.02 -0.12
N SER A 158 -4.91 -30.86 -0.72
CA SER A 158 -3.81 -29.99 -0.34
C SER A 158 -3.92 -29.57 1.13
N THR A 159 -2.76 -29.39 1.76
CA THR A 159 -2.64 -28.99 3.16
C THR A 159 -1.88 -27.67 3.28
N ASP A 160 -1.65 -27.24 4.51
CA ASP A 160 -0.99 -25.97 4.75
C ASP A 160 0.46 -25.90 4.25
N GLN A 161 1.11 -27.04 4.01
CA GLN A 161 2.52 -27.16 3.60
C GLN A 161 2.70 -28.18 2.44
N HIS A 162 1.60 -28.56 1.79
CA HIS A 162 1.58 -29.53 0.69
C HIS A 162 0.53 -29.10 -0.35
N ILE A 163 0.90 -29.14 -1.63
CA ILE A 163 -0.02 -28.88 -2.74
C ILE A 163 -0.13 -30.15 -3.58
N ASP A 164 -1.37 -30.58 -3.78
CA ASP A 164 -1.76 -31.50 -4.84
C ASP A 164 -2.33 -30.68 -6.00
N ASP A 165 -1.80 -30.84 -7.21
CA ASP A 165 -2.34 -30.24 -8.43
C ASP A 165 -1.93 -31.09 -9.66
N PRO A 166 -2.85 -31.85 -10.26
CA PRO A 166 -2.53 -32.71 -11.41
C PRO A 166 -2.13 -31.93 -12.67
N ASP A 167 -2.39 -30.62 -12.74
CA ASP A 167 -1.97 -29.76 -13.84
C ASP A 167 -0.55 -29.17 -13.63
N LEU A 168 0.07 -29.38 -12.45
CA LEU A 168 1.44 -28.97 -12.18
C LEU A 168 2.41 -29.68 -13.17
N PRO A 169 3.21 -28.92 -13.94
CA PRO A 169 4.10 -29.51 -14.93
C PRO A 169 5.23 -30.29 -14.28
N ASP A 170 5.71 -31.33 -14.97
CA ASP A 170 6.89 -32.08 -14.53
C ASP A 170 8.12 -31.16 -14.49
N GLY A 171 8.80 -31.11 -13.34
CA GLY A 171 9.98 -30.28 -13.15
C GLY A 171 10.54 -30.39 -11.74
N ASP A 172 11.74 -29.85 -11.53
CA ASP A 172 12.26 -29.62 -10.19
C ASP A 172 11.98 -28.16 -9.81
N PHE A 173 11.10 -27.97 -8.83
CA PHE A 173 10.78 -26.66 -8.27
C PHE A 173 11.43 -26.44 -6.91
N THR A 174 12.34 -27.31 -6.46
CA THR A 174 13.00 -27.15 -5.15
C THR A 174 13.70 -25.79 -5.06
N GLY A 175 13.42 -25.04 -3.98
CA GLY A 175 13.92 -23.68 -3.78
C GLY A 175 13.08 -22.58 -4.45
N ALA A 176 12.10 -22.93 -5.29
CA ALA A 176 11.15 -21.97 -5.86
C ALA A 176 10.28 -21.34 -4.76
N THR A 177 9.74 -20.17 -5.05
CA THR A 177 8.77 -19.51 -4.18
C THR A 177 7.35 -19.90 -4.59
N VAL A 178 6.59 -20.44 -3.64
CA VAL A 178 5.15 -20.63 -3.74
C VAL A 178 4.47 -19.36 -3.23
N HIS A 179 3.70 -18.69 -4.07
CA HIS A 179 2.79 -17.62 -3.66
C HIS A 179 1.41 -18.18 -3.41
N LEU A 180 0.80 -17.81 -2.28
CA LEU A 180 -0.48 -18.32 -1.82
C LEU A 180 -1.47 -17.19 -1.66
N TRP A 181 -2.64 -17.36 -2.29
CA TRP A 181 -3.84 -16.59 -2.01
C TRP A 181 -4.98 -17.57 -1.65
N ALA A 182 -4.87 -18.07 -0.42
CA ALA A 182 -5.60 -19.23 0.05
C ALA A 182 -6.22 -19.02 1.44
N GLY A 183 -7.25 -19.80 1.73
CA GLY A 183 -7.99 -19.78 2.99
C GLY A 183 -9.49 -19.58 2.82
N SER A 184 -10.18 -19.27 3.92
CA SER A 184 -11.62 -18.97 3.89
C SER A 184 -11.91 -17.51 3.57
N ASN A 185 -10.99 -16.61 3.91
CA ASN A 185 -11.08 -15.18 3.65
C ASN A 185 -9.67 -14.58 3.50
N PRO A 186 -9.00 -14.75 2.35
CA PRO A 186 -7.61 -14.39 2.17
C PRO A 186 -7.42 -12.88 1.97
N TRP A 187 -7.27 -12.14 3.07
CA TRP A 187 -7.05 -10.69 3.02
C TRP A 187 -5.61 -10.30 2.69
N SER A 188 -4.66 -11.22 2.87
CA SER A 188 -3.26 -11.04 2.49
C SER A 188 -2.81 -12.25 1.69
N GLN A 189 -1.89 -12.04 0.75
CA GLN A 189 -1.11 -13.13 0.19
C GLN A 189 0.01 -13.55 1.15
N GLN A 190 0.57 -14.72 0.90
CA GLN A 190 1.67 -15.31 1.66
C GLN A 190 2.66 -15.99 0.71
N THR A 191 3.89 -16.23 1.16
CA THR A 191 4.89 -16.96 0.37
C THR A 191 5.59 -18.05 1.17
N GLY A 192 5.84 -19.18 0.54
CA GLY A 192 6.66 -20.28 1.07
C GLY A 192 7.75 -20.72 0.08
N THR A 193 8.67 -21.55 0.54
CA THR A 193 9.76 -22.13 -0.27
C THR A 193 9.49 -23.60 -0.52
N VAL A 194 9.49 -24.03 -1.78
CA VAL A 194 9.35 -25.44 -2.15
C VAL A 194 10.53 -26.24 -1.60
N THR A 195 10.25 -27.36 -0.93
CA THR A 195 11.24 -28.26 -0.33
C THR A 195 11.33 -29.62 -1.02
N ALA A 196 10.26 -30.04 -1.70
CA ALA A 196 10.25 -31.26 -2.49
C ALA A 196 9.22 -31.14 -3.63
N THR A 197 9.44 -31.89 -4.71
CA THR A 197 8.55 -31.94 -5.86
C THR A 197 8.37 -33.39 -6.31
N GLU A 198 7.15 -33.72 -6.71
CA GLU A 198 6.79 -34.98 -7.36
C GLU A 198 5.76 -34.72 -8.47
N PRO A 199 5.51 -35.66 -9.40
CA PRO A 199 4.52 -35.43 -10.45
C PRO A 199 3.14 -35.10 -9.86
N GLY A 200 2.63 -33.92 -10.19
CA GLY A 200 1.33 -33.42 -9.71
C GLY A 200 1.29 -32.98 -8.25
N ALA A 201 2.42 -32.85 -7.55
CA ALA A 201 2.44 -32.37 -6.17
C ALA A 201 3.77 -31.73 -5.74
N LEU A 202 3.73 -30.93 -4.68
CA LEU A 202 4.91 -30.36 -4.06
C LEU A 202 4.73 -30.15 -2.55
N ASP A 203 5.85 -30.20 -1.83
CA ASP A 203 5.94 -29.80 -0.43
C ASP A 203 6.62 -28.42 -0.33
N PHE A 204 6.22 -27.61 0.64
CA PHE A 204 6.83 -26.31 0.87
C PHE A 204 6.87 -25.95 2.35
N THR A 205 7.73 -24.98 2.70
CA THR A 205 7.84 -24.42 4.04
C THR A 205 7.56 -22.93 4.06
N GLY A 206 6.85 -22.46 5.10
CA GLY A 206 6.44 -21.06 5.21
C GLY A 206 5.08 -20.78 4.54
N GLY A 207 4.70 -19.51 4.45
CA GLY A 207 3.49 -19.10 3.71
C GLY A 207 2.14 -19.54 4.29
N ASN A 208 2.11 -20.15 5.47
CA ASN A 208 0.87 -20.60 6.10
C ASN A 208 0.99 -20.57 7.63
N TYR A 209 0.73 -19.38 8.16
CA TYR A 209 0.76 -19.10 9.58
C TYR A 209 -0.57 -19.50 10.21
N ARG A 210 -0.62 -19.76 11.52
CA ARG A 210 -1.80 -20.31 12.23
C ARG A 210 -2.96 -19.31 12.38
N CYS A 211 -3.19 -18.49 11.37
CA CYS A 211 -4.35 -17.66 11.21
C CYS A 211 -5.36 -18.42 10.33
N THR A 212 -6.34 -19.07 10.96
CA THR A 212 -7.31 -19.96 10.30
C THR A 212 -7.92 -19.40 9.01
N PRO A 213 -8.25 -18.10 8.89
CA PRO A 213 -8.81 -17.57 7.63
C PRO A 213 -7.84 -17.51 6.45
N LEU A 214 -6.53 -17.56 6.71
CA LEU A 214 -5.44 -17.55 5.73
C LEU A 214 -4.81 -18.94 5.52
N CYS A 215 -5.21 -19.96 6.28
CA CYS A 215 -4.71 -21.33 6.10
C CYS A 215 -5.41 -21.97 4.89
N MET A 216 -4.64 -22.50 3.93
CA MET A 216 -5.19 -23.12 2.71
C MET A 216 -6.15 -24.26 3.02
N GLY A 217 -5.66 -25.37 3.61
CA GLY A 217 -6.41 -26.62 3.85
C GLY A 217 -7.54 -26.94 2.85
N ASP A 218 -8.61 -27.57 3.35
CA ASP A 218 -9.86 -27.74 2.59
C ASP A 218 -10.75 -26.47 2.69
N GLN A 219 -10.20 -25.32 2.31
CA GLN A 219 -10.93 -24.05 2.26
C GLN A 219 -11.38 -23.68 0.85
N THR A 220 -12.17 -22.60 0.74
CA THR A 220 -12.71 -22.12 -0.53
C THR A 220 -11.63 -21.64 -1.49
N TYR A 221 -10.70 -20.83 -0.99
CA TYR A 221 -9.59 -20.31 -1.79
C TYR A 221 -8.37 -21.19 -1.60
N ARG A 222 -7.80 -21.67 -2.71
CA ARG A 222 -6.61 -22.52 -2.77
C ARG A 222 -5.72 -22.09 -3.94
N ASN A 223 -5.68 -20.77 -4.17
CA ASN A 223 -4.99 -20.21 -5.33
C ASN A 223 -3.51 -20.13 -5.05
N TYR A 224 -2.69 -20.50 -6.04
CA TYR A 224 -1.25 -20.36 -5.92
C TYR A 224 -0.57 -20.12 -7.28
N TYR A 225 0.69 -19.71 -7.24
CA TYR A 225 1.61 -19.76 -8.37
C TYR A 225 3.05 -19.95 -7.88
N LEU A 226 3.93 -20.37 -8.78
CA LEU A 226 5.35 -20.60 -8.54
C LEU A 226 6.19 -19.55 -9.28
N VAL A 227 7.27 -19.09 -8.66
CA VAL A 227 8.33 -18.29 -9.31
C VAL A 227 9.71 -18.76 -8.84
N GLY A 228 10.75 -18.40 -9.59
CA GLY A 228 12.13 -18.61 -9.15
C GLY A 228 12.63 -20.05 -9.31
N ALA A 229 12.19 -20.74 -10.37
CA ALA A 229 12.74 -22.03 -10.77
C ALA A 229 13.21 -21.99 -12.22
N LYS A 230 14.25 -22.76 -12.56
CA LYS A 230 14.63 -22.94 -13.97
C LYS A 230 13.55 -23.69 -14.76
N ALA A 231 12.80 -24.57 -14.09
CA ALA A 231 11.73 -25.37 -14.68
C ALA A 231 10.51 -24.55 -15.13
N THR A 232 10.36 -23.29 -14.68
CA THR A 232 9.26 -22.40 -15.08
C THR A 232 9.60 -21.52 -16.29
N LEU A 233 10.78 -21.67 -16.90
CA LEU A 233 11.18 -20.90 -18.08
C LEU A 233 10.57 -21.46 -19.37
N ASP A 234 9.50 -20.86 -19.86
CA ASP A 234 8.83 -21.33 -21.08
C ASP A 234 8.32 -20.22 -22.04
N GLN A 235 8.28 -18.95 -21.60
CA GLN A 235 7.89 -17.80 -22.43
C GLN A 235 9.06 -16.86 -22.75
N PRO A 236 9.10 -16.27 -23.96
CA PRO A 236 10.09 -15.24 -24.29
C PRO A 236 10.12 -14.09 -23.27
N GLY A 237 11.32 -13.75 -22.80
CA GLY A 237 11.55 -12.71 -21.80
C GLY A 237 11.53 -13.20 -20.36
N GLU A 238 11.16 -14.45 -20.08
CA GLU A 238 11.26 -15.01 -18.73
C GLU A 238 12.69 -15.25 -18.29
N TRP A 239 12.98 -15.00 -17.01
CA TRP A 239 14.31 -15.17 -16.44
C TRP A 239 14.31 -15.95 -15.12
N TYR A 240 15.46 -16.54 -14.81
CA TYR A 240 15.74 -17.24 -13.55
C TYR A 240 17.19 -17.01 -13.15
N TYR A 241 17.44 -16.72 -11.87
CA TYR A 241 18.79 -16.54 -11.35
C TYR A 241 19.19 -17.70 -10.44
N ASP A 242 20.20 -18.45 -10.87
CA ASP A 242 20.86 -19.48 -10.08
C ASP A 242 21.95 -18.81 -9.23
N LYS A 243 21.61 -18.52 -7.97
CA LYS A 243 22.49 -17.82 -7.03
C LYS A 243 23.76 -18.63 -6.73
N ASP A 244 23.63 -19.95 -6.59
CA ASP A 244 24.75 -20.82 -6.23
C ASP A 244 25.76 -20.92 -7.38
N ALA A 245 25.29 -20.89 -8.63
CA ALA A 245 26.14 -20.84 -9.80
C ALA A 245 26.59 -19.43 -10.21
N GLY A 246 26.01 -18.37 -9.62
CA GLY A 246 26.22 -16.98 -10.06
C GLY A 246 25.81 -16.77 -11.52
N ARG A 247 24.68 -17.34 -11.93
CA ARG A 247 24.28 -17.41 -13.35
C ARG A 247 22.82 -17.05 -13.57
N LEU A 248 22.61 -16.14 -14.50
CA LEU A 248 21.30 -15.69 -14.94
C LEU A 248 20.91 -16.40 -16.24
N TYR A 249 19.76 -17.06 -16.24
CA TYR A 249 19.14 -17.69 -17.40
C TYR A 249 17.98 -16.84 -17.92
N LEU A 250 17.78 -16.82 -19.23
CA LEU A 250 16.72 -16.08 -19.90
C LEU A 250 16.20 -16.88 -21.10
N VAL A 251 14.89 -16.89 -21.28
CA VAL A 251 14.28 -17.28 -22.56
C VAL A 251 14.42 -16.08 -23.52
N PRO A 252 15.26 -16.16 -24.56
CA PRO A 252 15.53 -15.02 -25.41
C PRO A 252 14.27 -14.58 -26.18
N PRO A 253 14.16 -13.30 -26.56
CA PRO A 253 13.15 -12.84 -27.50
C PRO A 253 13.18 -13.62 -28.81
N LYS A 254 12.08 -13.55 -29.57
CA LYS A 254 12.04 -14.12 -30.91
C LYS A 254 13.13 -13.47 -31.78
N GLY A 255 14.06 -14.29 -32.28
CA GLY A 255 15.24 -13.82 -33.03
C GLY A 255 16.55 -13.90 -32.25
N GLY A 256 16.50 -14.27 -30.96
CA GLY A 256 17.66 -14.42 -30.09
C GLY A 256 17.93 -13.17 -29.25
N ILE A 257 19.00 -13.20 -28.45
CA ILE A 257 19.36 -12.11 -27.53
C ILE A 257 20.16 -10.98 -28.20
N ALA A 258 20.64 -11.19 -29.42
CA ALA A 258 21.46 -10.21 -30.13
C ALA A 258 20.65 -8.95 -30.48
N GLY A 259 21.18 -7.77 -30.14
CA GLY A 259 20.51 -6.49 -30.37
C GLY A 259 19.56 -6.04 -29.25
N HIS A 260 19.31 -6.91 -28.27
CA HIS A 260 18.53 -6.59 -27.08
C HIS A 260 19.42 -6.12 -25.92
N THR A 261 18.88 -5.25 -25.06
CA THR A 261 19.56 -4.79 -23.84
C THR A 261 18.90 -5.41 -22.62
N VAL A 262 19.69 -6.08 -21.78
CA VAL A 262 19.23 -6.57 -20.48
C VAL A 262 19.91 -5.79 -19.37
N THR A 263 19.14 -5.24 -18.44
CA THR A 263 19.64 -4.64 -17.20
C THR A 263 19.04 -5.32 -15.99
N ALA A 264 19.83 -5.53 -14.95
CA ALA A 264 19.37 -6.08 -13.67
C ALA A 264 19.42 -5.01 -12.57
N LYS A 265 18.48 -5.06 -11.64
CA LYS A 265 18.48 -4.23 -10.43
C LYS A 265 19.75 -4.50 -9.62
N HIS A 266 20.36 -3.43 -9.12
CA HIS A 266 21.65 -3.44 -8.45
C HIS A 266 21.67 -2.59 -7.17
N GLU A 267 20.80 -1.58 -7.07
CA GLU A 267 20.72 -0.68 -5.91
C GLU A 267 19.26 -0.40 -5.55
N SER A 268 18.89 -0.63 -4.29
CA SER A 268 17.53 -0.37 -3.78
C SER A 268 17.33 1.11 -3.46
N TRP A 269 18.39 1.81 -3.01
CA TRP A 269 18.33 3.22 -2.60
C TRP A 269 19.27 4.10 -3.43
N GLY A 270 18.82 4.48 -4.62
CA GLY A 270 19.56 5.36 -5.52
C GLY A 270 19.71 6.78 -4.96
N VAL A 271 18.73 7.25 -4.19
CA VAL A 271 18.84 8.50 -3.41
C VAL A 271 18.66 8.19 -1.93
N ASP A 272 19.73 8.26 -1.16
CA ASP A 272 19.72 7.91 0.25
C ASP A 272 19.96 9.15 1.12
N LEU A 273 18.88 9.63 1.73
CA LEU A 273 18.85 10.77 2.64
C LEU A 273 18.76 10.30 4.11
N SER A 274 19.09 9.04 4.42
CA SER A 274 18.96 8.47 5.76
C SER A 274 19.75 9.21 6.85
N HIS A 275 20.73 10.02 6.45
CA HIS A 275 21.58 10.81 7.34
C HIS A 275 21.58 12.30 6.98
N SER A 276 20.53 12.76 6.30
CA SER A 276 20.46 14.11 5.73
C SER A 276 19.20 14.84 6.20
N SER A 277 19.36 16.11 6.57
CA SER A 277 18.29 17.05 6.90
C SER A 277 18.45 18.33 6.08
N HIS A 278 17.35 19.05 5.86
CA HIS A 278 17.33 20.30 5.09
C HIS A 278 17.93 20.14 3.68
N VAL A 279 17.49 19.11 2.98
CA VAL A 279 17.86 18.82 1.58
C VAL A 279 16.64 18.96 0.69
N THR A 280 16.79 19.64 -0.45
CA THR A 280 15.80 19.68 -1.51
C THR A 280 16.24 18.77 -2.67
N VAL A 281 15.39 17.82 -3.07
CA VAL A 281 15.53 17.01 -4.29
C VAL A 281 14.43 17.43 -5.26
N ARG A 282 14.79 17.96 -6.43
CA ARG A 282 13.83 18.52 -7.38
C ARG A 282 14.00 17.98 -8.80
N GLY A 283 12.91 17.45 -9.36
CA GLY A 283 12.81 17.11 -10.78
C GLY A 283 13.69 15.94 -11.22
N LEU A 284 13.97 14.98 -10.32
CA LEU A 284 14.75 13.79 -10.64
C LEU A 284 13.85 12.61 -11.00
N ASP A 285 14.35 11.76 -11.89
CA ASP A 285 13.76 10.47 -12.22
C ASP A 285 14.53 9.35 -11.49
N LEU A 286 13.82 8.33 -10.99
CA LEU A 286 14.41 7.10 -10.43
C LEU A 286 13.98 5.90 -11.27
N TRP A 287 14.95 5.06 -11.65
CA TRP A 287 14.70 3.84 -12.42
C TRP A 287 15.25 2.61 -11.69
N GLY A 288 14.38 1.63 -11.41
CA GLY A 288 14.77 0.38 -10.76
C GLY A 288 15.31 0.60 -9.35
N THR A 289 14.97 1.72 -8.70
CA THR A 289 15.51 2.14 -7.39
C THR A 289 14.56 3.12 -6.72
N SER A 290 14.81 3.41 -5.45
CA SER A 290 13.95 4.27 -4.64
C SER A 290 14.73 5.36 -3.89
N LEU A 291 13.98 6.15 -3.12
CA LEU A 291 14.46 7.19 -2.22
C LEU A 291 14.03 6.90 -0.79
N ARG A 292 14.90 7.15 0.18
CA ARG A 292 14.55 7.15 1.61
C ARG A 292 15.13 8.36 2.35
N THR A 293 14.41 8.86 3.35
CA THR A 293 14.96 9.72 4.42
C THR A 293 15.28 8.88 5.67
N GLY A 294 15.79 9.50 6.73
CA GLY A 294 16.13 8.84 7.99
C GLY A 294 15.14 9.14 9.11
N ALA A 295 15.23 8.38 10.21
CA ALA A 295 14.42 8.63 11.40
C ALA A 295 14.68 10.01 12.04
N ASP A 296 15.87 10.59 11.83
CA ASP A 296 16.26 11.91 12.31
C ASP A 296 16.22 12.99 11.21
N SER A 297 15.80 12.63 9.99
CA SER A 297 15.71 13.59 8.90
C SER A 297 14.61 14.61 9.17
N THR A 298 14.90 15.88 8.90
CA THR A 298 13.92 16.95 8.98
C THR A 298 14.09 18.02 7.92
N GLY A 299 12.99 18.65 7.52
CA GLY A 299 13.00 19.73 6.52
C GLY A 299 13.49 19.30 5.14
N VAL A 300 13.39 18.01 4.82
CA VAL A 300 13.64 17.49 3.47
C VAL A 300 12.44 17.85 2.58
N LEU A 301 12.71 18.32 1.37
CA LEU A 301 11.72 18.55 0.32
C LEU A 301 12.04 17.69 -0.90
N VAL A 302 11.17 16.75 -1.24
CA VAL A 302 11.19 16.02 -2.51
C VAL A 302 10.06 16.55 -3.39
N GLU A 303 10.41 17.08 -4.55
CA GLU A 303 9.46 17.75 -5.45
C GLU A 303 9.64 17.30 -6.90
N GLY A 304 8.55 16.92 -7.57
CA GLY A 304 8.61 16.57 -8.98
C GLY A 304 9.41 15.29 -9.24
N LEU A 305 9.37 14.33 -8.32
CA LEU A 305 10.03 13.04 -8.49
C LEU A 305 9.24 12.18 -9.48
N ARG A 306 9.92 11.54 -10.44
CA ARG A 306 9.32 10.47 -11.24
C ARG A 306 10.01 9.14 -10.93
N ALA A 307 9.39 8.26 -10.18
CA ALA A 307 10.00 7.01 -9.73
C ALA A 307 9.29 5.79 -10.32
N ARG A 308 10.05 4.86 -10.91
CA ARG A 308 9.57 3.66 -11.61
C ARG A 308 10.33 2.42 -11.16
N TYR A 309 9.60 1.32 -10.91
CA TYR A 309 10.15 0.04 -10.42
C TYR A 309 10.88 0.23 -9.09
N ILE A 310 10.21 0.93 -8.17
CA ILE A 310 10.77 1.45 -6.92
C ILE A 310 11.03 0.34 -5.90
N SER A 311 10.27 -0.75 -5.98
CA SER A 311 10.52 -1.95 -5.19
C SER A 311 10.12 -3.17 -6.01
N GLU A 312 10.99 -4.16 -6.03
CA GLU A 312 10.75 -5.44 -6.67
C GLU A 312 11.12 -6.51 -5.66
N PHE A 313 10.20 -7.43 -5.42
CA PHE A 313 10.48 -8.63 -4.66
C PHE A 313 9.46 -9.74 -4.91
N SER A 314 9.86 -10.98 -4.65
CA SER A 314 9.04 -12.18 -4.80
C SER A 314 8.67 -12.85 -3.47
N THR A 315 9.12 -12.35 -2.32
CA THR A 315 8.83 -12.96 -1.01
C THR A 315 8.17 -12.02 -0.02
N LEU A 316 7.30 -12.59 0.83
CA LEU A 316 6.63 -11.95 1.96
C LEU A 316 7.10 -12.57 3.30
N PRO A 317 8.32 -12.27 3.77
CA PRO A 317 8.81 -12.75 5.05
C PRO A 317 8.09 -12.07 6.24
N MET A 318 8.11 -12.68 7.42
CA MET A 318 7.70 -12.00 8.65
C MET A 318 8.47 -10.69 8.83
N PRO A 319 7.81 -9.59 9.24
CA PRO A 319 8.51 -8.43 9.79
C PRO A 319 9.45 -8.85 10.92
N ARG A 320 10.57 -8.15 11.07
CA ARG A 320 11.51 -8.45 12.15
C ARG A 320 10.90 -8.07 13.49
N ASP A 321 11.23 -8.80 14.55
CA ASP A 321 10.66 -8.52 15.88
C ASP A 321 10.96 -7.11 16.38
N ASP A 322 12.11 -6.52 16.00
CA ASP A 322 12.51 -5.16 16.35
C ASP A 322 11.81 -4.07 15.52
N GLU A 323 11.08 -4.45 14.47
CA GLU A 323 10.27 -3.54 13.65
C GLU A 323 8.85 -3.38 14.17
N LEU A 324 8.36 -4.34 14.95
CA LEU A 324 7.00 -4.39 15.46
C LEU A 324 6.82 -3.42 16.64
N ALA A 325 5.74 -2.66 16.62
CA ALA A 325 5.33 -1.78 17.72
C ALA A 325 4.56 -2.53 18.82
N ILE A 326 4.25 -3.81 18.59
CA ILE A 326 3.48 -4.68 19.47
C ILE A 326 4.20 -6.03 19.60
N PRO A 327 3.91 -6.84 20.64
CA PRO A 327 4.53 -8.15 20.80
C PRO A 327 4.38 -9.02 19.55
N PRO A 328 5.44 -9.72 19.08
CA PRO A 328 5.38 -10.54 17.88
C PRO A 328 4.26 -11.58 17.91
N GLY A 329 3.60 -11.74 16.77
CA GLY A 329 2.53 -12.70 16.56
C GLY A 329 2.50 -13.14 15.10
N GLU A 330 2.20 -14.41 14.86
CA GLU A 330 2.26 -15.01 13.52
C GLU A 330 1.36 -14.28 12.48
N GLY A 331 0.22 -13.73 12.91
CA GLY A 331 -0.66 -12.93 12.06
C GLY A 331 -0.06 -11.60 11.58
N HIS A 332 1.12 -11.20 12.09
CA HIS A 332 1.78 -9.96 11.69
C HIS A 332 2.52 -10.07 10.36
N ILE A 333 2.57 -11.26 9.74
CA ILE A 333 3.06 -11.43 8.36
C ILE A 333 2.35 -10.49 7.38
N VAL A 334 1.10 -10.12 7.66
CA VAL A 334 0.34 -9.21 6.81
C VAL A 334 1.08 -7.88 6.61
N ALA A 335 1.89 -7.44 7.58
CA ALA A 335 2.70 -6.22 7.49
C ALA A 335 4.06 -6.43 6.78
N SER A 336 4.27 -7.58 6.14
CA SER A 336 5.48 -7.91 5.40
C SER A 336 5.80 -6.86 4.34
N ARG A 337 7.09 -6.53 4.24
CA ARG A 337 7.70 -5.62 3.25
C ARG A 337 7.25 -4.15 3.33
N VAL A 338 6.44 -3.76 4.32
CA VAL A 338 6.00 -2.36 4.47
C VAL A 338 7.17 -1.41 4.76
N LEU A 339 8.08 -1.80 5.65
CA LEU A 339 9.17 -0.92 6.10
C LEU A 339 10.42 -0.92 5.19
N ASN A 340 10.46 -1.74 4.15
CA ASN A 340 11.60 -1.82 3.23
C ASN A 340 11.21 -1.65 1.75
N SER A 341 10.03 -1.10 1.48
CA SER A 341 9.55 -0.79 0.13
C SER A 341 9.05 0.65 -0.02
N GLY A 342 8.83 1.04 -1.27
CA GLY A 342 8.32 2.35 -1.66
C GLY A 342 9.33 3.49 -1.55
N VAL A 343 8.86 4.70 -1.82
CA VAL A 343 9.55 5.94 -1.47
C VAL A 343 9.31 6.22 0.01
N GLN A 344 10.37 6.32 0.81
CA GLN A 344 10.23 6.43 2.25
C GLN A 344 10.50 7.84 2.76
N ILE A 345 9.50 8.43 3.39
CA ILE A 345 9.53 9.72 4.06
C ILE A 345 9.40 9.47 5.57
N LEU A 346 10.55 9.16 6.17
CA LEU A 346 10.74 9.00 7.61
C LEU A 346 11.12 10.33 8.28
N GLY A 347 11.14 10.35 9.61
CA GLY A 347 11.57 11.48 10.42
C GLY A 347 10.44 12.47 10.67
N HIS A 348 10.76 13.77 10.67
CA HIS A 348 9.74 14.79 10.94
C HIS A 348 9.82 16.03 10.05
N ASP A 349 8.65 16.61 9.75
CA ASP A 349 8.52 17.83 8.94
C ASP A 349 9.16 17.72 7.54
N ASN A 350 9.14 16.53 6.94
CA ASN A 350 9.60 16.28 5.58
C ASN A 350 8.42 16.31 4.60
N THR A 351 8.66 16.73 3.36
CA THR A 351 7.61 16.87 2.35
C THR A 351 7.97 16.14 1.06
N LEU A 352 7.06 15.31 0.58
CA LEU A 352 7.02 14.80 -0.79
C LEU A 352 5.85 15.46 -1.52
N ARG A 353 6.10 16.10 -2.67
CA ARG A 353 5.03 16.73 -3.43
C ARG A 353 5.17 16.68 -4.93
N ASN A 354 4.03 16.74 -5.62
CA ASN A 354 3.94 16.86 -7.07
C ASN A 354 4.74 15.78 -7.81
N SER A 355 4.72 14.55 -7.29
CA SER A 355 5.54 13.43 -7.76
C SER A 355 4.69 12.35 -8.42
N ASP A 356 5.28 11.61 -9.35
CA ASP A 356 4.69 10.48 -10.06
C ASP A 356 5.46 9.19 -9.70
N ILE A 357 4.83 8.33 -8.92
CA ILE A 357 5.44 7.18 -8.25
C ILE A 357 4.68 5.93 -8.66
N GLY A 358 5.36 4.94 -9.22
CA GLY A 358 4.67 3.73 -9.61
C GLY A 358 5.56 2.55 -9.92
N TYR A 359 4.88 1.43 -10.14
CA TYR A 359 5.46 0.10 -10.30
C TYR A 359 6.23 -0.32 -9.04
N SER A 360 5.52 -0.84 -8.03
CA SER A 360 6.09 -1.36 -6.78
C SER A 360 5.47 -2.69 -6.38
N ALA A 361 6.31 -3.69 -6.09
CA ALA A 361 5.86 -4.95 -5.47
C ALA A 361 5.25 -4.73 -4.09
N GLY A 362 5.71 -3.69 -3.38
CA GLY A 362 5.21 -3.29 -2.07
C GLY A 362 4.59 -1.90 -2.09
N THR A 363 4.83 -1.17 -1.01
CA THR A 363 4.22 0.14 -0.77
C THR A 363 4.62 1.14 -1.86
N GLY A 364 3.74 2.09 -2.18
CA GLY A 364 4.09 3.24 -3.03
C GLY A 364 4.92 4.28 -2.26
N VAL A 365 4.36 4.80 -1.18
CA VAL A 365 5.02 5.76 -0.26
C VAL A 365 4.82 5.33 1.20
N LEU A 366 5.89 5.33 1.98
CA LEU A 366 5.84 5.15 3.43
C LEU A 366 6.04 6.50 4.13
N LEU A 367 5.07 6.92 4.97
CA LEU A 367 5.27 7.98 5.94
C LEU A 367 5.56 7.36 7.30
N ARG A 368 6.71 7.70 7.91
CA ARG A 368 7.04 7.27 9.27
C ARG A 368 7.53 8.42 10.15
N GLY A 369 7.08 8.48 11.40
CA GLY A 369 7.46 9.54 12.34
C GLY A 369 6.35 10.57 12.50
N SER A 370 6.63 11.87 12.32
CA SER A 370 5.62 12.90 12.61
C SER A 370 5.68 14.13 11.72
N GLY A 371 4.53 14.74 11.40
CA GLY A 371 4.51 16.05 10.71
C GLY A 371 4.96 16.00 9.25
N ASN A 372 5.14 14.82 8.66
CA ASN A 372 5.51 14.71 7.25
C ASN A 372 4.29 14.96 6.35
N THR A 373 4.56 15.40 5.12
CA THR A 373 3.56 15.75 4.14
C THR A 373 3.75 14.97 2.85
N VAL A 374 2.67 14.38 2.32
CA VAL A 374 2.59 13.84 0.96
C VAL A 374 1.44 14.53 0.24
N THR A 375 1.73 15.29 -0.81
CA THR A 375 0.68 16.04 -1.50
C THR A 375 0.84 16.20 -3.00
N GLY A 376 -0.28 16.34 -3.72
CA GLY A 376 -0.26 16.63 -5.16
C GLY A 376 0.35 15.51 -5.99
N SER A 377 0.49 14.30 -5.45
CA SER A 377 1.26 13.22 -6.07
C SER A 377 0.34 12.16 -6.70
N TYR A 378 0.86 11.53 -7.74
CA TYR A 378 0.22 10.45 -8.47
C TYR A 378 0.92 9.13 -8.12
N ILE A 379 0.19 8.22 -7.47
CA ILE A 379 0.73 6.94 -7.00
C ILE A 379 -0.05 5.81 -7.67
N HIS A 380 0.64 4.94 -8.41
CA HIS A 380 -0.06 3.96 -9.23
C HIS A 380 0.68 2.66 -9.46
N ASP A 381 -0.08 1.59 -9.68
CA ASP A 381 0.46 0.25 -9.99
C ASP A 381 1.41 -0.27 -8.89
N VAL A 382 0.89 -0.38 -7.67
CA VAL A 382 1.71 -0.74 -6.49
C VAL A 382 1.04 -1.81 -5.62
N GLY A 383 1.83 -2.44 -4.74
CA GLY A 383 1.35 -3.41 -3.76
C GLY A 383 0.86 -4.72 -4.36
N TRP A 384 1.34 -5.11 -5.56
CA TRP A 384 0.82 -6.32 -6.24
C TRP A 384 1.08 -7.62 -5.48
N MET A 385 2.06 -7.63 -4.59
CA MET A 385 2.31 -8.75 -3.67
C MET A 385 1.18 -8.93 -2.65
N GLY A 386 0.26 -7.98 -2.50
CA GLY A 386 -1.00 -8.18 -1.78
C GLY A 386 -0.85 -8.40 -0.26
N SER A 387 0.26 -7.97 0.35
CA SER A 387 0.36 -7.77 1.81
C SER A 387 -0.28 -6.43 2.20
N TYR A 388 -0.13 -5.95 3.44
CA TYR A 388 -0.52 -4.60 3.89
C TYR A 388 0.40 -3.51 3.32
N THR A 389 0.77 -3.65 2.05
CA THR A 389 1.59 -2.71 1.30
C THR A 389 0.69 -1.87 0.40
N PRO A 390 0.26 -0.67 0.86
CA PRO A 390 -0.70 0.16 0.13
C PRO A 390 -0.04 1.12 -0.87
N GLY A 391 -0.87 1.96 -1.50
CA GLY A 391 -0.40 3.19 -2.14
C GLY A 391 0.40 4.09 -1.19
N ILE A 392 -0.20 4.49 -0.07
CA ILE A 392 0.46 5.23 1.02
C ILE A 392 0.26 4.50 2.34
N GLU A 393 1.35 4.15 3.02
CA GLU A 393 1.33 3.67 4.40
C GLU A 393 1.58 4.84 5.35
N ILE A 394 0.71 5.01 6.35
CA ILE A 394 0.85 6.05 7.38
C ILE A 394 1.24 5.39 8.70
N ASN A 395 2.48 5.63 9.14
CA ASN A 395 3.00 5.18 10.42
C ASN A 395 3.42 6.38 11.28
N GLY A 396 2.53 6.80 12.18
CA GLY A 396 2.78 7.87 13.14
C GLY A 396 1.67 8.92 13.16
N SER A 397 2.03 10.13 13.60
CA SER A 397 1.08 11.16 14.02
C SER A 397 1.37 12.53 13.40
N GLY A 398 0.36 13.38 13.27
CA GLY A 398 0.53 14.72 12.69
C GLY A 398 0.83 14.73 11.19
N GLN A 399 0.66 13.60 10.49
CA GLN A 399 0.94 13.46 9.07
C GLN A 399 -0.10 14.22 8.23
N THR A 400 0.31 14.76 7.09
CA THR A 400 -0.58 15.43 6.13
C THR A 400 -0.54 14.71 4.78
N VAL A 401 -1.62 14.03 4.40
CA VAL A 401 -1.76 13.30 3.14
C VAL A 401 -2.89 13.92 2.35
N THR A 402 -2.57 14.78 1.36
CA THR A 402 -3.63 15.53 0.67
C THR A 402 -3.45 15.70 -0.83
N HIS A 403 -4.56 15.79 -1.59
CA HIS A 403 -4.52 16.06 -3.03
C HIS A 403 -3.72 15.01 -3.82
N ASN A 404 -3.71 13.76 -3.39
CA ASN A 404 -3.05 12.68 -4.12
C ASN A 404 -4.08 11.89 -4.91
N THR A 405 -3.69 11.42 -6.10
CA THR A 405 -4.45 10.39 -6.84
C THR A 405 -3.72 9.07 -6.66
N ILE A 406 -4.40 8.08 -6.08
CA ILE A 406 -3.85 6.76 -5.77
C ILE A 406 -4.72 5.72 -6.48
N ARG A 407 -4.16 5.02 -7.46
CA ARG A 407 -4.95 4.07 -8.26
C ARG A 407 -4.24 2.77 -8.59
N ARG A 408 -5.02 1.72 -8.86
CA ARG A 408 -4.52 0.39 -9.23
C ARG A 408 -3.56 -0.15 -8.17
N THR A 409 -4.09 -0.41 -6.97
CA THR A 409 -3.32 -0.98 -5.85
C THR A 409 -3.73 -2.43 -5.59
N GLY A 410 -2.76 -3.29 -5.27
CA GLY A 410 -3.04 -4.69 -4.93
C GLY A 410 -3.77 -4.85 -3.59
N ARG A 411 -3.44 -3.98 -2.62
CA ARG A 411 -4.13 -3.78 -1.33
C ARG A 411 -4.85 -2.41 -1.31
N ALA A 412 -4.89 -1.76 -0.17
CA ALA A 412 -5.53 -0.47 0.04
C ALA A 412 -4.78 0.64 -0.68
N SER A 413 -5.47 1.74 -0.96
CA SER A 413 -4.83 2.96 -1.46
C SER A 413 -4.11 3.69 -0.34
N ILE A 414 -4.73 3.77 0.84
CA ILE A 414 -4.13 4.27 2.08
C ILE A 414 -4.36 3.21 3.17
N ASP A 415 -3.30 2.83 3.87
CA ASP A 415 -3.31 1.88 4.98
C ASP A 415 -2.54 2.42 6.19
N THR A 416 -2.80 1.82 7.34
CA THR A 416 -1.99 1.91 8.55
C THR A 416 -1.98 0.52 9.20
N ALA A 417 -0.81 -0.13 9.18
CA ALA A 417 -0.58 -1.38 9.85
C ALA A 417 -0.21 -1.15 11.33
N TRP A 418 -1.16 -1.37 12.24
CA TRP A 418 -0.99 -1.29 13.69
C TRP A 418 0.16 -2.15 14.22
N GLN A 419 0.47 -3.27 13.57
CA GLN A 419 1.60 -4.11 13.89
C GLN A 419 2.92 -3.32 13.91
N LEU A 420 3.02 -2.32 13.04
CA LEU A 420 4.19 -1.46 12.87
C LEU A 420 4.02 -0.09 13.51
N ASN A 421 2.78 0.41 13.60
CA ASN A 421 2.47 1.74 14.11
C ASN A 421 2.26 1.76 15.64
N GLY A 422 1.68 0.70 16.19
CA GLY A 422 1.11 0.69 17.52
C GLY A 422 -0.19 1.49 17.60
N VAL A 423 -0.68 1.70 18.81
CA VAL A 423 -1.99 2.34 19.08
C VAL A 423 -2.07 3.81 18.65
N PRO A 424 -1.05 4.68 18.85
CA PRO A 424 -1.19 6.10 18.56
C PRO A 424 -1.31 6.40 17.06
N PHE A 425 -2.40 7.04 16.64
CA PHE A 425 -2.64 7.47 15.26
C PHE A 425 -3.32 8.86 15.20
N HIS A 426 -2.77 9.83 15.92
CA HIS A 426 -3.49 11.06 16.25
C HIS A 426 -3.04 12.27 15.42
N GLY A 427 -3.96 13.23 15.23
CA GLY A 427 -3.67 14.51 14.57
C GLY A 427 -3.31 14.41 13.08
N ASN A 428 -3.59 13.28 12.43
CA ASN A 428 -3.33 13.10 11.01
C ASN A 428 -4.41 13.82 10.18
N ARG A 429 -4.03 14.41 9.04
CA ARG A 429 -4.96 15.00 8.08
C ARG A 429 -4.88 14.24 6.77
N ILE A 430 -5.96 13.55 6.41
CA ILE A 430 -6.06 12.75 5.19
C ILE A 430 -7.19 13.33 4.35
N ALA A 431 -6.87 14.21 3.40
CA ALA A 431 -7.90 15.01 2.75
C ALA A 431 -7.73 15.28 1.26
N TYR A 432 -8.83 15.43 0.52
CA TYR A 432 -8.79 15.73 -0.92
C TYR A 432 -8.05 14.67 -1.76
N ASN A 433 -7.98 13.41 -1.30
CA ASN A 433 -7.37 12.34 -2.08
C ASN A 433 -8.42 11.64 -2.97
N ASP A 434 -7.99 11.22 -4.15
CA ASP A 434 -8.75 10.38 -5.08
C ASP A 434 -8.19 8.95 -5.00
N LEU A 435 -9.01 7.99 -4.59
CA LEU A 435 -8.62 6.61 -4.29
C LEU A 435 -9.45 5.65 -5.15
N SER A 436 -8.82 4.96 -6.10
CA SER A 436 -9.54 4.13 -7.07
C SER A 436 -8.86 2.84 -7.48
N GLU A 437 -9.64 1.87 -7.99
CA GLU A 437 -9.11 0.59 -8.48
C GLU A 437 -8.23 -0.15 -7.45
N ALA A 438 -8.57 -0.05 -6.16
CA ALA A 438 -7.84 -0.71 -5.08
C ALA A 438 -8.23 -2.18 -4.93
N MET A 439 -7.50 -2.92 -4.08
CA MET A 439 -7.81 -4.30 -3.69
C MET A 439 -7.80 -5.30 -4.87
N ARG A 440 -6.91 -5.10 -5.85
CA ARG A 440 -6.88 -5.92 -7.07
C ARG A 440 -6.40 -7.35 -6.84
N THR A 441 -5.53 -7.56 -5.85
CA THR A 441 -4.89 -8.86 -5.56
C THR A 441 -5.10 -9.31 -4.12
N SER A 442 -6.09 -8.75 -3.43
CA SER A 442 -6.44 -9.06 -2.04
C SER A 442 -7.95 -8.91 -1.78
N ARG A 443 -8.41 -9.27 -0.57
CA ARG A 443 -9.82 -9.17 -0.11
C ARG A 443 -9.90 -8.58 1.29
N ASP A 444 -11.11 -8.29 1.77
CA ASP A 444 -11.36 -7.81 3.14
C ASP A 444 -10.47 -6.61 3.48
N GLY A 445 -10.78 -5.52 2.79
CA GLY A 445 -10.10 -4.24 2.92
C GLY A 445 -10.88 -3.17 2.17
N SER A 446 -10.20 -2.09 1.83
CA SER A 446 -10.82 -0.91 1.25
C SER A 446 -9.77 0.01 0.63
N PRO A 447 -10.17 0.95 -0.24
CA PRO A 447 -9.29 2.02 -0.69
C PRO A 447 -8.74 2.85 0.48
N PHE A 448 -9.56 3.20 1.47
CA PHE A 448 -9.09 3.75 2.75
C PHE A 448 -9.29 2.71 3.86
N TYR A 449 -8.20 2.07 4.29
CA TYR A 449 -8.21 1.02 5.31
C TYR A 449 -7.36 1.43 6.49
N VAL A 450 -7.76 1.06 7.70
CA VAL A 450 -6.90 1.13 8.88
C VAL A 450 -7.18 -0.08 9.75
N CYS A 451 -6.13 -0.67 10.32
CA CYS A 451 -6.24 -1.76 11.27
C CYS A 451 -5.05 -1.75 12.21
N CYS A 452 -5.20 -1.97 13.49
CA CYS A 452 -6.37 -2.21 14.32
C CYS A 452 -6.08 -1.52 15.66
N ASN A 453 -7.07 -1.39 16.55
CA ASN A 453 -6.86 -0.78 17.88
C ASN A 453 -6.22 0.64 17.84
N LEU A 454 -6.43 1.39 16.75
CA LEU A 454 -5.83 2.71 16.60
C LEU A 454 -6.63 3.75 17.40
N ASP A 455 -5.92 4.68 18.03
CA ASP A 455 -6.50 5.90 18.62
C ASP A 455 -6.25 7.08 17.68
N ALA A 456 -7.31 7.46 16.97
CA ALA A 456 -7.28 8.50 15.95
C ALA A 456 -7.67 9.89 16.47
N LYS A 457 -7.43 10.18 17.75
CA LYS A 457 -7.76 11.47 18.34
C LYS A 457 -7.26 12.65 17.49
N GLY A 458 -8.17 13.53 17.10
CA GLY A 458 -7.83 14.72 16.31
C GLY A 458 -7.39 14.45 14.88
N THR A 459 -7.46 13.19 14.42
CA THR A 459 -7.26 12.84 13.01
C THR A 459 -8.54 13.12 12.22
N SER A 460 -8.40 13.78 11.07
CA SER A 460 -9.49 13.99 10.10
C SER A 460 -9.25 13.19 8.82
N VAL A 461 -10.33 12.60 8.32
CA VAL A 461 -10.40 11.96 7.00
C VAL A 461 -11.50 12.70 6.25
N ASP A 462 -11.15 13.61 5.35
CA ASP A 462 -12.13 14.55 4.79
C ASP A 462 -11.98 14.89 3.32
N HIS A 463 -13.09 15.18 2.63
CA HIS A 463 -13.06 15.57 1.21
C HIS A 463 -12.37 14.56 0.30
N ASN A 464 -12.29 13.28 0.70
CA ASN A 464 -11.73 12.23 -0.15
C ASN A 464 -12.80 11.68 -1.08
N THR A 465 -12.37 11.11 -2.21
CA THR A 465 -13.24 10.37 -3.13
C THR A 465 -12.73 8.96 -3.26
N VAL A 466 -13.56 8.00 -2.88
CA VAL A 466 -13.27 6.57 -3.02
C VAL A 466 -14.18 5.98 -4.09
N HIS A 467 -13.62 5.34 -5.12
CA HIS A 467 -14.44 4.73 -6.15
C HIS A 467 -13.81 3.56 -6.86
N ASP A 468 -14.62 2.87 -7.66
CA ASP A 468 -14.16 1.82 -8.56
C ASP A 468 -13.33 0.75 -7.81
N ALA A 469 -13.89 0.25 -6.71
CA ALA A 469 -13.29 -0.77 -5.85
C ALA A 469 -14.35 -1.82 -5.48
N ASP A 470 -15.03 -2.34 -6.51
CA ASP A 470 -16.19 -3.24 -6.39
C ASP A 470 -15.94 -4.43 -5.44
N GLY A 471 -16.97 -4.74 -4.66
CA GLY A 471 -16.96 -5.71 -3.56
C GLY A 471 -16.33 -5.27 -2.23
N GLN A 472 -15.80 -4.04 -2.10
CA GLN A 472 -15.09 -3.54 -0.93
C GLN A 472 -15.87 -2.48 -0.12
N VAL A 473 -15.34 -2.16 1.06
CA VAL A 473 -15.75 -0.98 1.83
C VAL A 473 -15.06 0.26 1.23
N GLY A 474 -15.69 1.43 1.24
CA GLY A 474 -15.04 2.69 0.86
C GLY A 474 -14.03 3.15 1.92
N TYR A 475 -14.52 3.43 3.11
CA TYR A 475 -13.76 3.83 4.30
C TYR A 475 -13.91 2.78 5.39
N TYR A 476 -12.87 2.00 5.66
CA TYR A 476 -12.92 0.88 6.59
C TYR A 476 -12.05 1.17 7.82
N ILE A 477 -12.74 1.46 8.93
CA ILE A 477 -12.14 1.63 10.25
C ILE A 477 -12.22 0.28 10.96
N ASP A 478 -11.18 -0.51 10.80
CA ASP A 478 -11.20 -1.92 11.16
C ASP A 478 -10.78 -2.19 12.61
N ASN A 479 -11.17 -3.36 13.09
CA ASN A 479 -11.11 -3.91 14.45
C ASN A 479 -10.68 -2.94 15.57
N SER A 480 -11.65 -2.53 16.37
CA SER A 480 -11.43 -1.80 17.63
C SER A 480 -10.71 -0.45 17.50
N SER A 481 -10.66 0.10 16.28
CA SER A 481 -10.12 1.44 16.04
C SER A 481 -11.16 2.51 16.40
N SER A 482 -10.70 3.63 16.96
CA SER A 482 -11.53 4.61 17.66
C SER A 482 -11.15 6.05 17.33
N GLN A 483 -12.09 6.97 17.57
CA GLN A 483 -11.94 8.44 17.51
C GLN A 483 -11.74 9.03 16.11
N PHE A 484 -11.98 8.27 15.05
CA PHE A 484 -11.89 8.79 13.68
C PHE A 484 -12.98 9.84 13.43
N LEU A 485 -12.59 10.95 12.81
CA LEU A 485 -13.52 11.96 12.28
C LEU A 485 -13.50 11.89 10.75
N LEU A 486 -14.54 11.31 10.17
CA LEU A 486 -14.80 11.33 8.74
C LEU A 486 -15.78 12.48 8.46
N HIS A 487 -15.49 13.30 7.44
CA HIS A 487 -16.49 14.23 6.95
C HIS A 487 -16.33 14.66 5.49
N HIS A 488 -17.43 15.03 4.84
CA HIS A 488 -17.42 15.51 3.45
C HIS A 488 -16.76 14.50 2.49
N ASN A 489 -16.78 13.21 2.82
CA ASN A 489 -16.22 12.18 1.98
C ASN A 489 -17.23 11.71 0.94
N VAL A 490 -16.72 11.23 -0.19
CA VAL A 490 -17.52 10.64 -1.25
C VAL A 490 -17.11 9.19 -1.43
N ALA A 491 -18.10 8.29 -1.56
CA ALA A 491 -17.86 6.94 -2.09
C ALA A 491 -18.93 6.50 -3.09
N TYR A 492 -18.52 5.86 -4.17
CA TYR A 492 -19.41 5.23 -5.16
C TYR A 492 -18.72 4.05 -5.83
N ASN A 493 -19.47 3.11 -6.40
CA ASN A 493 -18.94 1.93 -7.09
C ASN A 493 -17.92 1.10 -6.26
N THR A 494 -18.15 0.99 -4.95
CA THR A 494 -17.35 0.13 -4.05
C THR A 494 -17.97 -1.25 -3.84
N GLY A 495 -19.24 -1.47 -4.16
CA GLY A 495 -19.91 -2.76 -4.18
C GLY A 495 -20.36 -3.33 -2.83
N ALA A 496 -19.76 -2.94 -1.70
CA ALA A 496 -20.25 -3.32 -0.36
C ALA A 496 -20.73 -2.12 0.46
N ARG A 497 -19.82 -1.39 1.14
CA ARG A 497 -20.18 -0.36 2.13
C ARG A 497 -19.55 0.99 1.79
N GLY A 498 -20.19 2.07 2.22
CA GLY A 498 -19.60 3.40 2.19
C GLY A 498 -18.54 3.52 3.28
N THR A 499 -18.99 3.59 4.53
CA THR A 499 -18.15 3.51 5.72
C THR A 499 -18.44 2.25 6.54
N PHE A 500 -17.41 1.62 7.10
CA PHE A 500 -17.57 0.52 8.05
C PHE A 500 -16.72 0.72 9.31
N TYR A 501 -17.39 0.82 10.46
CA TYR A 501 -16.79 0.75 11.79
C TYR A 501 -16.90 -0.70 12.31
N ASN A 502 -15.78 -1.42 12.31
CA ASN A 502 -15.73 -2.80 12.79
C ASN A 502 -15.09 -2.87 14.18
N GLY A 503 -15.88 -3.23 15.19
CA GLY A 503 -15.38 -3.38 16.54
C GLY A 503 -14.71 -4.72 16.82
N HIS A 504 -15.01 -5.77 16.04
CA HIS A 504 -14.43 -7.12 16.17
C HIS A 504 -14.31 -7.65 17.61
N SER A 505 -15.43 -7.63 18.33
CA SER A 505 -15.56 -8.02 19.74
C SER A 505 -14.76 -7.16 20.73
N GLY A 506 -14.25 -5.99 20.33
CA GLY A 506 -13.60 -5.01 21.19
C GLY A 506 -14.23 -3.62 21.11
N VAL A 507 -13.56 -2.62 21.68
CA VAL A 507 -14.08 -1.24 21.82
C VAL A 507 -13.86 -0.44 20.54
N SER A 508 -14.85 0.33 20.08
CA SER A 508 -14.76 1.18 18.90
C SER A 508 -15.46 2.52 19.18
N LEU A 509 -14.75 3.36 19.94
CA LEU A 509 -15.31 4.55 20.59
C LEU A 509 -15.22 5.78 19.68
N GLY A 510 -16.16 6.71 19.83
CA GLY A 510 -16.01 8.09 19.34
C GLY A 510 -15.83 8.25 17.82
N ASN A 511 -16.18 7.23 17.03
CA ASN A 511 -16.08 7.29 15.58
C ASN A 511 -17.21 8.13 14.99
N ARG A 512 -16.89 9.02 14.06
CA ARG A 512 -17.82 10.02 13.55
C ARG A 512 -17.80 10.08 12.03
N ASP A 513 -18.98 10.14 11.42
CA ASP A 513 -19.17 10.39 9.99
C ASP A 513 -20.16 11.53 9.81
N HIS A 514 -19.74 12.60 9.13
CA HIS A 514 -20.55 13.79 8.96
C HIS A 514 -20.52 14.34 7.54
N HIS A 515 -21.67 14.72 7.00
CA HIS A 515 -21.74 15.34 5.67
C HIS A 515 -21.11 14.46 4.57
N SER A 516 -21.14 13.13 4.67
CA SER A 516 -20.61 12.25 3.62
C SER A 516 -21.67 11.91 2.58
N SER A 517 -21.25 11.63 1.34
CA SER A 517 -22.15 11.25 0.23
C SER A 517 -21.81 9.88 -0.33
N TYR A 518 -22.78 8.96 -0.28
CA TYR A 518 -22.66 7.59 -0.75
C TYR A 518 -23.55 7.34 -1.97
N GLY A 519 -22.90 7.13 -3.12
CA GLY A 519 -23.52 7.04 -4.42
C GLY A 519 -23.91 5.63 -4.85
N LEU A 520 -24.18 5.47 -6.14
CA LEU A 520 -24.54 4.17 -6.74
C LEU A 520 -23.40 3.15 -6.54
N GLY A 521 -23.78 1.89 -6.38
CA GLY A 521 -22.84 0.80 -6.11
C GLY A 521 -22.44 0.66 -4.65
N VAL A 522 -22.88 1.54 -3.75
CA VAL A 522 -22.77 1.35 -2.29
C VAL A 522 -24.05 0.66 -1.78
N THR A 523 -23.94 -0.54 -1.23
CA THR A 523 -25.12 -1.32 -0.77
C THR A 523 -25.57 -0.95 0.65
N THR A 524 -24.64 -0.62 1.54
CA THR A 524 -24.92 -0.06 2.87
C THR A 524 -24.09 1.20 3.05
N ALA A 525 -24.73 2.33 3.32
CA ALA A 525 -24.07 3.62 3.44
C ALA A 525 -23.04 3.63 4.56
N VAL A 526 -23.49 3.38 5.79
CA VAL A 526 -22.65 3.30 6.98
C VAL A 526 -23.06 2.09 7.80
N ARG A 527 -22.07 1.34 8.29
CA ARG A 527 -22.29 0.22 9.20
C ARG A 527 -21.41 0.33 10.44
N LEU A 528 -21.97 -0.05 11.59
CA LEU A 528 -21.25 -0.34 12.82
C LEU A 528 -21.58 -1.76 13.24
N SER A 529 -20.58 -2.63 13.43
CA SER A 529 -20.84 -3.97 13.97
C SER A 529 -19.69 -4.53 14.79
N GLY A 530 -20.01 -5.45 15.69
CA GLY A 530 -19.01 -6.19 16.48
C GLY A 530 -18.39 -5.40 17.63
N ALA A 531 -18.76 -4.14 17.87
CA ALA A 531 -18.24 -3.38 19.00
C ALA A 531 -18.86 -3.85 20.33
N THR A 532 -18.03 -3.96 21.38
CA THR A 532 -18.48 -4.17 22.77
C THR A 532 -18.80 -2.86 23.49
N ASP A 533 -18.23 -1.76 23.00
CA ASP A 533 -18.56 -0.39 23.40
C ASP A 533 -18.31 0.53 22.20
N ALA A 534 -19.32 1.29 21.81
CA ALA A 534 -19.29 2.29 20.75
C ALA A 534 -19.68 3.68 21.24
N THR A 535 -19.48 3.96 22.54
CA THR A 535 -19.78 5.24 23.18
C THR A 535 -19.20 6.41 22.39
N GLY A 536 -20.03 7.43 22.17
CA GLY A 536 -19.65 8.64 21.44
C GLY A 536 -19.61 8.50 19.91
N THR A 537 -19.98 7.33 19.36
CA THR A 537 -20.14 7.16 17.91
C THR A 537 -21.31 8.00 17.40
N TYR A 538 -21.11 8.74 16.32
CA TYR A 538 -22.11 9.68 15.82
C TYR A 538 -22.05 9.86 14.30
N VAL A 539 -23.17 9.59 13.64
CA VAL A 539 -23.36 9.72 12.19
C VAL A 539 -24.48 10.71 11.88
N SER A 540 -24.18 11.78 11.14
CA SER A 540 -25.19 12.78 10.75
C SER A 540 -24.89 13.55 9.47
N ASN A 541 -25.92 14.16 8.88
CA ASN A 541 -25.84 14.91 7.63
C ASN A 541 -25.34 14.11 6.43
N ASP A 542 -25.34 12.79 6.48
CA ASP A 542 -24.93 11.98 5.34
C ASP A 542 -26.09 11.85 4.34
N VAL A 543 -25.74 11.75 3.06
CA VAL A 543 -26.68 11.47 1.97
C VAL A 543 -26.31 10.15 1.31
N ALA A 544 -27.27 9.24 1.21
CA ALA A 544 -27.01 7.93 0.64
C ALA A 544 -28.14 7.36 -0.19
N LEU A 545 -27.79 6.48 -1.13
CA LEU A 545 -28.73 5.65 -1.89
C LEU A 545 -28.94 4.26 -1.28
N GLY A 546 -28.21 3.93 -0.21
CA GLY A 546 -28.34 2.70 0.57
C GLY A 546 -28.73 2.97 2.02
N PRO A 547 -29.21 1.97 2.77
CA PRO A 547 -29.53 2.10 4.19
C PRO A 547 -28.28 2.25 5.06
N MET A 548 -28.48 2.63 6.33
CA MET A 548 -27.47 2.58 7.38
C MET A 548 -27.78 1.45 8.36
N GLU A 549 -26.74 0.77 8.85
CA GLU A 549 -26.79 -0.33 9.81
C GLU A 549 -25.94 0.02 11.03
N ILE A 550 -26.43 0.95 11.87
CA ILE A 550 -25.69 1.42 13.04
C ILE A 550 -26.50 1.05 14.27
N SER A 551 -26.03 0.01 14.96
CA SER A 551 -26.60 -0.45 16.23
C SER A 551 -25.50 -1.09 17.04
N GLY A 552 -25.46 -0.86 18.35
CA GLY A 552 -24.45 -1.45 19.20
C GLY A 552 -24.51 -0.94 20.63
N PRO A 553 -23.80 -1.61 21.54
CA PRO A 553 -23.65 -1.17 22.93
C PRO A 553 -22.87 0.16 22.99
N GLY A 554 -23.24 1.02 23.94
CA GLY A 554 -22.57 2.29 24.24
C GLY A 554 -23.39 3.07 25.27
N ASP A 555 -22.74 3.90 26.07
CA ASP A 555 -23.39 4.80 27.03
C ASP A 555 -22.73 6.20 27.02
N PRO A 556 -23.29 7.16 26.26
CA PRO A 556 -24.53 7.06 25.48
C PRO A 556 -24.39 6.12 24.26
N ALA A 557 -25.52 5.56 23.84
CA ALA A 557 -25.62 4.73 22.64
C ALA A 557 -25.22 5.53 21.37
N PRO A 558 -24.76 4.85 20.29
CA PRO A 558 -24.45 5.50 19.02
C PRO A 558 -25.61 6.35 18.50
N VAL A 559 -25.29 7.54 17.98
CA VAL A 559 -26.29 8.50 17.47
C VAL A 559 -26.33 8.46 15.94
N VAL A 560 -27.54 8.39 15.38
CA VAL A 560 -27.79 8.49 13.94
C VAL A 560 -28.95 9.46 13.72
N ARG A 561 -28.72 10.59 13.06
CA ARG A 561 -29.78 11.57 12.78
C ARG A 561 -29.45 12.50 11.63
N ASN A 562 -30.46 13.21 11.13
CA ASN A 562 -30.31 14.21 10.07
C ASN A 562 -29.59 13.65 8.83
N ASN A 563 -29.86 12.41 8.46
CA ASN A 563 -29.34 11.79 7.24
C ASN A 563 -30.45 11.70 6.18
N LEU A 564 -30.09 11.88 4.90
CA LEU A 564 -30.98 11.68 3.77
C LEU A 564 -30.80 10.27 3.20
N LEU A 565 -31.76 9.40 3.47
CA LEU A 565 -31.72 7.98 3.14
C LEU A 565 -32.91 7.58 2.24
N PRO A 566 -32.84 6.40 1.58
CA PRO A 566 -33.98 5.86 0.85
C PRO A 566 -35.25 5.75 1.73
N PRO A 567 -36.44 5.94 1.15
CA PRO A 567 -36.72 6.03 -0.30
C PRO A 567 -36.61 7.44 -0.89
N THR A 568 -36.12 8.43 -0.15
CA THR A 568 -36.04 9.82 -0.63
C THR A 568 -34.92 9.98 -1.65
N ASP A 569 -35.23 10.53 -2.83
CA ASP A 569 -34.24 10.83 -3.87
C ASP A 569 -33.46 12.10 -3.52
N PRO A 570 -32.11 12.04 -3.37
CA PRO A 570 -31.29 13.20 -3.09
C PRO A 570 -31.13 14.17 -4.26
N ARG A 571 -31.58 13.82 -5.46
CA ARG A 571 -31.49 14.66 -6.66
C ARG A 571 -30.04 15.09 -6.96
N TYR A 572 -29.13 14.11 -6.94
CA TYR A 572 -27.75 14.30 -7.36
C TYR A 572 -27.66 14.73 -8.83
N THR A 573 -26.52 15.33 -9.18
CA THR A 573 -26.29 15.78 -10.56
C THR A 573 -26.07 14.61 -11.51
N ASP A 574 -25.15 13.71 -11.20
CA ASP A 574 -24.99 12.48 -11.98
C ASP A 574 -24.46 11.36 -11.08
N ALA A 575 -25.38 10.73 -10.35
CA ALA A 575 -25.06 9.65 -9.42
C ALA A 575 -24.38 8.45 -10.10
N ARG A 576 -24.56 8.26 -11.42
CA ARG A 576 -23.90 7.19 -12.18
C ARG A 576 -22.42 7.43 -12.38
N ASN A 577 -22.04 8.69 -12.50
CA ASN A 577 -20.65 9.10 -12.72
C ASN A 577 -20.00 9.70 -11.46
N GLY A 578 -20.57 9.44 -10.27
CA GLY A 578 -20.00 9.91 -9.00
C GLY A 578 -20.15 11.42 -8.75
N GLU A 579 -20.97 12.10 -9.54
CA GLU A 579 -21.28 13.53 -9.36
C GLU A 579 -22.39 13.69 -8.31
N LEU A 580 -22.00 13.53 -7.05
CA LEU A 580 -22.91 13.52 -5.90
C LEU A 580 -23.22 14.91 -5.34
N TRP A 581 -23.10 15.95 -6.15
CA TRP A 581 -23.53 17.31 -5.78
C TRP A 581 -25.05 17.48 -5.93
N PRO A 582 -25.74 18.13 -4.97
CA PRO A 582 -27.18 18.34 -5.03
C PRO A 582 -27.57 19.31 -6.16
N ARG A 583 -28.72 19.07 -6.79
CA ARG A 583 -29.35 19.99 -7.75
C ARG A 583 -30.41 20.86 -7.09
N ALA A 584 -30.83 21.92 -7.79
CA ALA A 584 -31.94 22.78 -7.37
C ALA A 584 -33.18 21.96 -6.94
N GLY A 585 -33.70 22.24 -5.76
CA GLY A 585 -34.83 21.54 -5.17
C GLY A 585 -34.50 20.14 -4.62
N SER A 586 -33.22 19.81 -4.42
CA SER A 586 -32.82 18.66 -3.62
C SER A 586 -33.35 18.79 -2.18
N PRO A 587 -33.88 17.72 -1.58
CA PRO A 587 -34.28 17.73 -0.16
C PRO A 587 -33.08 17.74 0.81
N ALA A 588 -31.85 17.62 0.30
CA ALA A 588 -30.64 17.76 1.11
C ALA A 588 -30.32 19.23 1.45
N ILE A 589 -30.87 20.17 0.67
CA ILE A 589 -30.57 21.60 0.79
C ILE A 589 -31.17 22.16 2.08
N ASP A 590 -30.36 22.89 2.86
CA ASP A 590 -30.73 23.52 4.14
C ASP A 590 -31.27 22.53 5.21
N ALA A 591 -31.05 21.23 5.02
CA ALA A 591 -31.64 20.17 5.83
C ALA A 591 -30.67 19.57 6.87
N GLY A 592 -29.40 19.95 6.80
CA GLY A 592 -28.36 19.51 7.71
C GLY A 592 -28.41 20.25 9.03
N GLU A 593 -27.81 19.64 10.06
CA GLU A 593 -27.47 20.36 11.28
C GLU A 593 -26.09 20.98 11.26
N THR A 594 -25.88 22.03 12.06
CA THR A 594 -24.54 22.51 12.34
C THR A 594 -23.77 21.52 13.21
N VAL A 595 -22.59 21.11 12.74
CA VAL A 595 -21.65 20.25 13.46
C VAL A 595 -20.37 21.04 13.74
N ASP A 596 -20.08 21.30 15.01
CA ASP A 596 -18.94 22.10 15.44
C ASP A 596 -17.61 21.57 14.89
N GLY A 597 -16.84 22.45 14.26
CA GLY A 597 -15.55 22.12 13.65
C GLY A 597 -15.63 21.32 12.34
N VAL A 598 -16.83 20.98 11.87
CA VAL A 598 -17.05 20.25 10.61
C VAL A 598 -17.83 21.10 9.60
N THR A 599 -18.94 21.71 10.01
CA THR A 599 -19.75 22.55 9.12
C THR A 599 -18.95 23.78 8.69
N GLY A 600 -18.75 23.92 7.39
CA GLY A 600 -18.01 25.01 6.76
C GLY A 600 -18.89 26.19 6.38
N GLU A 601 -18.69 26.72 5.17
CA GLU A 601 -19.53 27.76 4.59
C GLU A 601 -20.95 27.24 4.36
N VAL A 602 -21.96 27.97 4.84
CA VAL A 602 -23.38 27.68 4.65
C VAL A 602 -23.99 28.69 3.66
N ARG A 603 -24.72 28.19 2.65
CA ARG A 603 -25.38 28.97 1.60
C ARG A 603 -26.88 28.74 1.62
N GLY A 604 -27.54 29.36 2.58
CA GLY A 604 -28.98 29.30 2.72
C GLY A 604 -29.38 29.51 4.18
N ASP A 605 -30.44 28.82 4.59
CA ASP A 605 -30.96 28.84 5.95
C ASP A 605 -30.24 27.85 6.89
N GLY A 606 -29.55 26.84 6.35
CA GLY A 606 -28.80 25.84 7.11
C GLY A 606 -27.79 25.08 6.24
N PRO A 607 -26.87 24.30 6.82
CA PRO A 607 -25.95 23.49 6.02
C PRO A 607 -26.72 22.43 5.24
N ASP A 608 -26.19 22.06 4.08
CA ASP A 608 -26.73 20.94 3.32
C ASP A 608 -26.33 19.61 3.94
N GLN A 609 -27.16 18.59 3.73
CA GLN A 609 -26.76 17.21 3.93
C GLN A 609 -25.85 16.79 2.75
N GLY A 610 -24.83 15.99 3.06
CA GLY A 610 -23.91 15.40 2.10
C GLY A 610 -22.66 16.25 1.91
N ALA A 611 -21.79 15.77 1.01
CA ALA A 611 -20.42 16.25 0.93
C ALA A 611 -20.25 17.61 0.23
N TYR A 612 -21.33 18.18 -0.27
CA TYR A 612 -21.31 19.39 -1.08
C TYR A 612 -22.44 20.33 -0.67
N GLU A 613 -22.07 21.56 -0.35
CA GLU A 613 -23.00 22.67 -0.14
C GLU A 613 -23.53 23.20 -1.49
N TYR A 614 -24.85 23.29 -1.63
CA TYR A 614 -25.49 23.77 -2.84
C TYR A 614 -25.12 25.22 -3.13
N GLY A 615 -24.74 25.46 -4.38
CA GLY A 615 -24.30 26.77 -4.83
C GLY A 615 -22.87 27.13 -4.41
N ALA A 616 -22.18 26.36 -3.57
CA ALA A 616 -20.76 26.55 -3.27
C ALA A 616 -19.85 26.02 -4.41
N PRO A 617 -18.58 26.45 -4.49
CA PRO A 617 -17.62 25.84 -5.40
C PRO A 617 -17.48 24.34 -5.12
N ILE A 618 -17.58 23.55 -6.17
CA ILE A 618 -17.33 22.11 -6.11
C ILE A 618 -15.84 21.90 -5.82
N TRP A 619 -15.53 21.28 -4.69
CA TRP A 619 -14.16 20.85 -4.40
C TRP A 619 -13.79 19.62 -5.24
N SER A 620 -12.50 19.46 -5.50
CA SER A 620 -11.94 18.35 -6.27
C SER A 620 -10.96 17.55 -5.42
N SER A 621 -11.01 16.24 -5.54
CA SER A 621 -10.00 15.30 -5.03
C SER A 621 -8.93 15.02 -6.09
N GLY A 622 -7.78 14.49 -5.65
CA GLY A 622 -6.71 14.04 -6.52
C GLY A 622 -5.64 15.07 -6.83
N CYS A 623 -4.60 14.64 -7.55
CA CYS A 623 -3.52 15.49 -8.01
C CYS A 623 -3.88 16.26 -9.29
N ARG A 624 -3.10 17.31 -9.58
CA ARG A 624 -3.22 18.11 -10.81
C ARG A 624 -2.07 17.88 -11.80
N LEU A 625 -1.38 16.74 -11.68
CA LEU A 625 -0.34 16.36 -12.62
C LEU A 625 -0.97 15.82 -13.90
N ALA A 626 -0.22 15.92 -15.00
CA ALA A 626 -0.59 15.24 -16.24
C ALA A 626 -0.73 13.73 -15.97
N GLY A 627 -1.89 13.15 -16.31
CA GLY A 627 -2.20 11.74 -16.05
C GLY A 627 -3.04 11.47 -14.79
N CYS A 628 -3.27 12.47 -13.92
CA CYS A 628 -4.22 12.34 -12.80
C CYS A 628 -5.70 12.45 -13.25
N GLU A 629 -5.96 13.07 -14.41
CA GLU A 629 -7.29 13.49 -14.87
C GLU A 629 -8.17 12.36 -15.46
N THR A 630 -8.11 11.16 -14.91
CA THR A 630 -8.93 10.04 -15.38
C THR A 630 -9.98 9.66 -14.34
N ARG A 631 -11.05 10.46 -14.23
CA ARG A 631 -12.32 9.91 -13.73
C ARG A 631 -12.77 8.88 -14.77
N VAL A 632 -12.76 7.61 -14.41
CA VAL A 632 -13.33 6.55 -15.25
C VAL A 632 -14.83 6.85 -15.38
N ARG A 633 -15.26 7.33 -16.55
CA ARG A 633 -16.71 7.43 -16.83
C ARG A 633 -17.25 6.01 -16.91
N ASN A 634 -18.35 5.75 -16.19
CA ASN A 634 -18.89 4.41 -16.03
C ASN A 634 -19.64 3.95 -17.30
N ASP A 635 -18.85 3.57 -18.31
CA ASP A 635 -19.32 2.91 -19.54
C ASP A 635 -19.41 1.37 -19.38
N GLY A 636 -19.33 0.85 -18.16
CA GLY A 636 -19.52 -0.57 -17.84
C GLY A 636 -18.38 -1.25 -17.08
N TRP A 637 -17.58 -0.51 -16.30
CA TRP A 637 -16.46 -1.06 -15.55
C TRP A 637 -16.92 -1.83 -14.29
N LYS A 638 -16.36 -3.01 -14.06
CA LYS A 638 -16.48 -3.78 -12.82
C LYS A 638 -15.07 -4.00 -12.27
N ALA A 639 -14.82 -3.62 -11.02
CA ALA A 639 -13.61 -4.07 -10.35
C ALA A 639 -13.79 -5.56 -10.09
N THR A 640 -13.07 -6.39 -10.81
CA THR A 640 -12.82 -7.73 -10.28
C THR A 640 -11.64 -7.58 -9.33
N ALA A 641 -11.88 -7.38 -8.03
CA ALA A 641 -11.01 -8.05 -7.05
C ALA A 641 -10.89 -9.47 -7.56
N SER A 642 -9.69 -10.00 -7.81
CA SER A 642 -9.38 -11.24 -8.54
C SER A 642 -10.31 -12.40 -8.18
N GLY A 643 -11.55 -12.34 -8.62
CA GLY A 643 -12.54 -13.37 -8.48
C GLY A 643 -12.13 -14.31 -9.55
N ALA A 644 -11.45 -15.38 -9.17
CA ALA A 644 -11.60 -16.62 -9.91
C ALA A 644 -13.10 -16.74 -10.18
N ALA A 645 -13.50 -16.50 -11.43
CA ALA A 645 -14.81 -16.87 -11.87
C ALA A 645 -14.81 -18.38 -11.66
N MET A 646 -15.45 -18.84 -10.58
CA MET A 646 -15.71 -20.26 -10.37
C MET A 646 -16.33 -20.75 -11.68
N PRO A 647 -15.69 -21.66 -12.43
CA PRO A 647 -16.37 -22.29 -13.55
C PRO A 647 -17.62 -22.92 -12.97
N ARG A 648 -18.79 -22.54 -13.51
CA ARG A 648 -20.01 -23.28 -13.20
C ARG A 648 -19.71 -24.76 -13.49
N PRO A 649 -19.99 -25.69 -12.57
CA PRO A 649 -19.85 -27.09 -12.90
C PRO A 649 -20.70 -27.39 -14.13
N PRO A 650 -20.22 -28.20 -15.09
CA PRO A 650 -20.99 -28.54 -16.27
C PRO A 650 -22.32 -29.13 -15.81
N SER A 651 -23.42 -28.60 -16.34
CA SER A 651 -24.75 -29.19 -16.16
C SER A 651 -24.67 -30.63 -16.67
N THR A 652 -24.66 -31.60 -15.76
CA THR A 652 -24.78 -33.00 -16.12
C THR A 652 -26.19 -33.20 -16.68
N GLY A 653 -26.28 -33.23 -18.00
CA GLY A 653 -27.46 -33.73 -18.70
C GLY A 653 -27.64 -35.20 -18.37
N SER A 654 -28.51 -35.51 -17.41
CA SER A 654 -28.90 -36.87 -17.10
C SER A 654 -30.01 -37.31 -18.06
N ARG A 655 -29.64 -38.16 -19.02
CA ARG A 655 -30.57 -39.10 -19.67
C ARG A 655 -30.84 -40.25 -18.68
N PRO A 656 -32.06 -40.79 -18.58
CA PRO A 656 -32.44 -41.65 -17.46
C PRO A 656 -32.05 -43.11 -17.70
N PRO A 657 -31.74 -43.87 -16.64
CA PRO A 657 -31.90 -45.32 -16.65
C PRO A 657 -33.12 -45.77 -15.83
N SER A 658 -33.71 -46.82 -16.35
CA SER A 658 -34.85 -47.59 -15.88
C SER A 658 -34.69 -48.21 -14.48
N GLY A 659 -35.76 -48.09 -13.69
CA GLY A 659 -36.39 -49.10 -12.82
C GLY A 659 -35.56 -50.08 -11.98
N ARG A 660 -35.72 -50.03 -10.65
CA ARG A 660 -36.34 -51.09 -9.81
C ARG A 660 -36.43 -50.65 -8.33
N GLU A 661 -37.40 -51.24 -7.63
CA GLU A 661 -37.98 -51.00 -6.29
C GLU A 661 -36.99 -51.02 -5.10
N ALA A 662 -37.04 -50.04 -4.17
CA ALA A 662 -37.66 -50.01 -2.81
C ALA A 662 -36.86 -50.74 -1.69
N PRO A 663 -36.96 -50.44 -0.35
CA PRO A 663 -37.99 -49.66 0.37
C PRO A 663 -37.39 -48.77 1.55
N PRO A 664 -38.07 -48.39 2.67
CA PRO A 664 -38.04 -47.01 3.21
C PRO A 664 -37.28 -46.81 4.55
N VAL A 665 -36.94 -45.55 4.85
CA VAL A 665 -36.38 -45.10 6.15
C VAL A 665 -37.49 -44.46 7.00
N PRO A 666 -37.61 -44.78 8.31
CA PRO A 666 -38.53 -44.07 9.21
C PRO A 666 -37.87 -42.90 9.96
N ARG A 667 -38.71 -41.93 10.37
CA ARG A 667 -38.42 -40.74 11.20
C ARG A 667 -38.47 -41.06 12.70
N SER A 668 -37.63 -40.42 13.52
CA SER A 668 -37.90 -39.88 14.88
C SER A 668 -36.64 -39.13 15.40
N VAL A 669 -36.68 -37.86 15.86
CA VAL A 669 -37.16 -37.24 17.13
C VAL A 669 -36.23 -37.45 18.36
N ALA A 670 -35.59 -36.34 18.74
CA ALA A 670 -35.29 -35.75 20.06
C ALA A 670 -34.58 -36.50 21.23
N ASP A 671 -33.63 -35.75 21.83
CA ASP A 671 -33.54 -35.35 23.26
C ASP A 671 -32.34 -35.83 24.13
N ARG A 672 -31.73 -34.84 24.81
CA ARG A 672 -31.08 -34.78 26.15
C ARG A 672 -29.77 -35.53 26.55
N ARG A 673 -28.87 -34.67 27.10
CA ARG A 673 -28.18 -34.70 28.44
C ARG A 673 -26.84 -35.44 28.65
N SER A 674 -25.82 -34.61 28.97
CA SER A 674 -24.88 -34.60 30.12
C SER A 674 -24.06 -35.83 30.55
N GLY A 675 -22.75 -35.63 30.77
CA GLY A 675 -21.97 -36.41 31.74
C GLY A 675 -20.44 -36.37 31.56
N HIS A 676 -19.71 -35.82 32.54
CA HIS A 676 -18.24 -35.78 32.68
C HIS A 676 -17.59 -37.17 32.87
N ARG A 677 -16.35 -37.37 32.40
CA ARG A 677 -15.11 -37.52 33.21
C ARG A 677 -13.87 -37.89 32.37
N GLU A 678 -12.73 -37.44 32.87
CA GLU A 678 -11.34 -37.63 32.40
C GLU A 678 -10.85 -39.08 32.51
N ASP A 679 -9.92 -39.47 31.63
CA ASP A 679 -8.71 -40.22 32.03
C ASP A 679 -7.59 -40.09 30.98
N LEU A 680 -6.36 -39.99 31.48
CA LEU A 680 -5.08 -39.79 30.77
C LEU A 680 -4.42 -41.13 30.42
N ARG A 681 -3.78 -41.24 29.23
CA ARG A 681 -2.35 -41.64 29.00
C ARG A 681 -2.03 -41.94 27.51
N PRO A 682 -0.73 -41.94 27.11
CA PRO A 682 -0.25 -41.42 25.83
C PRO A 682 0.22 -42.50 24.83
N ASP A 683 0.29 -42.11 23.55
CA ASP A 683 1.38 -42.36 22.57
C ASP A 683 0.85 -42.37 21.13
N GLY A 684 1.65 -41.84 20.20
CA GLY A 684 1.58 -42.20 18.78
C GLY A 684 1.25 -41.07 17.81
N ASP A 685 2.30 -40.51 17.22
CA ASP A 685 2.42 -40.13 15.81
C ASP A 685 1.18 -39.57 15.09
N ARG A 686 1.15 -38.25 14.88
CA ARG A 686 0.40 -37.62 13.78
C ARG A 686 1.22 -36.52 13.12
N ARG A 687 1.65 -36.82 11.90
CA ARG A 687 1.97 -35.83 10.87
C ARG A 687 0.68 -35.10 10.47
N GLY A 688 0.80 -33.80 10.20
CA GLY A 688 -0.17 -32.98 9.45
C GLY A 688 -1.48 -32.69 10.17
N ASP A 689 -1.53 -31.63 10.97
CA ASP A 689 -2.75 -30.84 11.27
C ASP A 689 -2.32 -29.61 12.11
N GLY A 690 -1.72 -28.62 11.44
CA GLY A 690 -1.11 -27.45 12.09
C GLY A 690 -2.09 -26.34 12.50
N CYS A 691 -3.18 -26.14 11.75
CA CYS A 691 -4.12 -25.02 11.97
C CYS A 691 -5.38 -25.37 12.83
N HIS A 692 -5.62 -26.63 13.21
CA HIS A 692 -6.86 -27.02 13.91
C HIS A 692 -6.85 -26.83 15.44
N ARG A 693 -5.76 -26.30 16.02
CA ARG A 693 -5.66 -26.03 17.47
C ARG A 693 -5.03 -24.66 17.75
N ALA A 694 -5.81 -23.59 17.60
CA ALA A 694 -5.52 -22.32 18.24
C ALA A 694 -6.78 -21.77 18.94
N PRO A 695 -6.71 -21.32 20.21
CA PRO A 695 -7.83 -20.67 20.86
C PRO A 695 -8.04 -19.26 20.27
N LEU A 696 -9.30 -18.82 20.17
CA LEU A 696 -9.64 -17.42 19.97
C LEU A 696 -8.96 -16.58 21.07
N TRP A 697 -8.03 -15.71 20.70
CA TRP A 697 -7.28 -14.89 21.65
C TRP A 697 -8.13 -13.70 22.10
N LEU A 698 -8.80 -13.87 23.25
CA LEU A 698 -9.26 -12.75 24.08
C LEU A 698 -8.07 -12.14 24.82
N HIS A 699 -7.68 -10.91 24.47
CA HIS A 699 -6.87 -10.08 25.37
C HIS A 699 -7.78 -9.42 26.40
N ARG A 700 -7.79 -9.95 27.62
CA ARG A 700 -8.29 -9.24 28.80
C ARG A 700 -7.36 -8.06 29.09
N LEU A 701 -7.89 -6.85 28.99
CA LEU A 701 -7.25 -5.64 29.49
C LEU A 701 -7.01 -5.76 31.00
N GLY A 702 -5.76 -5.58 31.43
CA GLY A 702 -5.42 -5.42 32.83
C GLY A 702 -5.98 -4.10 33.36
N GLN A 703 -6.83 -4.17 34.39
CA GLN A 703 -7.22 -2.99 35.16
C GLN A 703 -6.02 -2.43 35.94
N PRO A 704 -5.86 -1.11 36.05
CA PRO A 704 -4.87 -0.53 36.95
C PRO A 704 -5.33 -0.74 38.39
N ARG A 705 -4.49 -1.37 39.22
CA ARG A 705 -4.67 -1.34 40.67
C ARG A 705 -4.29 0.07 41.17
N ARG A 706 -5.12 0.56 42.11
CA ARG A 706 -4.98 1.80 42.87
C ARG A 706 -3.60 1.98 43.49
#